data_AF-A0A9D9Q8B8-F1
#
_entry.id   AF-A0A9D9Q8B8-F1
#
_cell.length_a   1.000
_cell.length_b   1.000
_cell.length_c   1.000
_cell.angle_alpha   90.00
_cell.angle_beta   90.00
_cell.angle_gamma   90.00
#
_symmetry.space_group_name_H-M   'P 1'
#
loop_
_entity.id
_entity.type
_entity.pdbx_description
1 polymer ?
#
loop_
_entity_poly.entity_id
_entity_poly.type
_entity_poly.pdbx_seq_one_letter_code
_entity_poly.pdbx_strand_id
1 'polypeptide(L)'
;MKLTSKLKRQLCQLLGASCVQTDETSLALYGYDCSVSRARPDGVIHLQNTQQIAPLLKWLYAHKIPFVAHASATNHAGSCVPLQGGLILNLGALNHILEINTREGYALVEPGVVVGDLQARLAPLGFFYAPDPASESVCTLGGNLAQNASGARCMKYGATLDHVIAVHFVLPDGSPVSWTHGQPGPDMIGLLAGSEGTLGIITQLKVKILPLATHLETFLVAFPSLQQSIQAVADLTAQGVIPRCVEAMDQLTLQSVEEFSHAGYPVDVGALLLVELDGSASTIKKEKKVLEQICHQNQAQYFMPAVSQAQRAKLWSGRKSAFAAMARLAPNVMVGDGTVPRSALPDTLQRVQKILQESHLRAGLLFHAGDGNFHPHILFDQRNPLETQHAHRVMNEILKLCVQAGGTLSGEHGIGVEKRAVMAKQYDVPTLRAMARLKQLLDPLSLANPLKIIPHNYAEKAAAGPILSSEVKTLQTQLLQMYPCPIVGLNSQLKTKEKKILSSHSLDQIIEIDTANYTATVQAGVSLTVLEQALKKAGAYSVLPAAKGSVGGAFCSGCFPDFYAHVTGIEALLPDGSFIRYGGKFTKNSAGYHLTRLLAGSQGTLGLVTQLTFRIFAHPVDVLKPQPFTQVAPSSLWKQLVEGWRTEVAHG
;
A
#
# COMPACT_ATOMS: atom_id res chain seq x y z
N MET A 1 -9.19 30.60 2.44
CA MET A 1 -10.33 31.56 2.39
C MET A 1 -10.87 31.62 3.80
N LYS A 2 -10.73 32.71 4.56
CA LYS A 2 -11.17 32.70 5.96
C LYS A 2 -12.67 32.37 6.08
N LEU A 3 -13.03 31.39 6.91
CA LEU A 3 -14.41 31.00 7.16
C LEU A 3 -15.18 32.19 7.75
N THR A 4 -16.12 32.76 6.99
CA THR A 4 -16.88 33.93 7.45
C THR A 4 -17.82 33.56 8.60
N SER A 5 -18.22 34.55 9.40
CA SER A 5 -19.18 34.35 10.51
C SER A 5 -20.52 33.78 10.04
N LYS A 6 -20.92 34.06 8.79
CA LYS A 6 -22.13 33.48 8.17
C LYS A 6 -21.95 31.98 7.91
N LEU A 7 -20.85 31.60 7.27
CA LEU A 7 -20.55 30.20 6.94
C LEU A 7 -20.35 29.36 8.20
N LYS A 8 -19.63 29.89 9.20
CA LYS A 8 -19.47 29.23 10.51
C LYS A 8 -20.82 28.93 11.15
N ARG A 9 -21.74 29.90 11.16
CA ARG A 9 -23.08 29.71 11.74
C ARG A 9 -23.87 28.60 11.04
N GLN A 10 -23.79 28.54 9.70
CA GLN A 10 -24.43 27.48 8.93
C GLN A 10 -23.85 26.11 9.25
N LEU A 11 -22.51 25.99 9.36
CA LEU A 11 -21.86 24.75 9.79
C LEU A 11 -22.28 24.33 11.21
N CYS A 12 -22.35 25.27 12.16
CA CYS A 12 -22.83 25.00 13.51
C CYS A 12 -24.30 24.54 13.53
N GLN A 13 -25.14 25.07 12.64
CA GLN A 13 -26.53 24.62 12.49
C GLN A 13 -26.60 23.21 11.88
N LEU A 14 -25.72 22.90 10.93
CA LEU A 14 -25.68 21.60 10.24
C LEU A 14 -25.15 20.47 11.13
N LEU A 15 -24.10 20.75 11.92
CA LEU A 15 -23.32 19.73 12.63
C LEU A 15 -23.41 19.82 14.15
N GLY A 16 -23.88 20.94 14.69
CA GLY A 16 -23.72 21.31 16.10
C GLY A 16 -22.49 22.19 16.31
N ALA A 17 -22.59 23.14 17.25
CA ALA A 17 -21.52 24.10 17.52
C ALA A 17 -20.23 23.46 18.08
N SER A 18 -20.35 22.37 18.83
CA SER A 18 -19.21 21.62 19.38
C SER A 18 -18.34 20.96 18.30
N CYS A 19 -18.91 20.72 17.11
CA CYS A 19 -18.21 20.07 16.01
C CYS A 19 -17.30 21.04 15.22
N VAL A 20 -17.42 22.36 15.41
CA VAL A 20 -16.77 23.37 14.56
C VAL A 20 -15.76 24.19 15.36
N GLN A 21 -14.47 23.96 15.13
CA GLN A 21 -13.37 24.67 15.79
C GLN A 21 -12.68 25.65 14.84
N THR A 22 -12.40 26.86 15.34
CA THR A 22 -11.75 27.94 14.57
C THR A 22 -10.78 28.76 15.42
N ASP A 23 -10.46 28.32 16.64
CA ASP A 23 -9.44 28.95 17.48
C ASP A 23 -8.03 28.60 16.98
N GLU A 24 -7.04 29.45 17.28
CA GLU A 24 -5.69 29.29 16.73
C GLU A 24 -5.00 27.99 17.20
N THR A 25 -5.35 27.46 18.38
CA THR A 25 -4.76 26.21 18.88
C THR A 25 -5.18 25.04 18.00
N SER A 26 -6.49 24.89 17.78
CA SER A 26 -7.00 23.84 16.90
C SER A 26 -6.51 23.99 15.46
N LEU A 27 -6.45 25.21 14.93
CA LEU A 27 -5.94 25.43 13.57
C LEU A 27 -4.46 25.08 13.43
N ALA A 28 -3.64 25.33 14.46
CA ALA A 28 -2.23 24.95 14.47
C ALA A 28 -2.04 23.42 14.56
N LEU A 29 -2.79 22.75 15.44
CA LEU A 29 -2.67 21.30 15.67
C LEU A 29 -3.02 20.46 14.43
N TYR A 30 -4.00 20.90 13.64
CA TYR A 30 -4.44 20.19 12.44
C TYR A 30 -3.79 20.72 11.14
N GLY A 31 -2.75 21.53 11.26
CA GLY A 31 -2.02 22.09 10.12
C GLY A 31 -0.89 21.21 9.58
N TYR A 32 -0.72 20.00 10.13
CA TYR A 32 0.45 19.16 9.89
C TYR A 32 0.24 17.66 10.08
N ASP A 33 1.18 16.89 9.57
CA ASP A 33 1.43 15.47 9.86
C ASP A 33 2.93 15.23 10.13
N CYS A 34 3.38 13.98 10.10
CA CYS A 34 4.78 13.62 10.32
C CYS A 34 5.74 14.03 9.18
N SER A 35 5.27 14.68 8.11
CA SER A 35 6.12 15.32 7.11
C SER A 35 6.72 16.65 7.60
N VAL A 36 7.53 17.29 6.76
CA VAL A 36 8.09 18.64 7.01
C VAL A 36 7.06 19.73 6.69
N SER A 37 6.11 19.43 5.79
CA SER A 37 5.12 20.39 5.30
C SER A 37 4.14 20.86 6.38
N ARG A 38 3.80 22.15 6.34
CA ARG A 38 2.86 22.80 7.27
C ARG A 38 1.95 23.77 6.50
N ALA A 39 0.67 23.83 6.84
CA ALA A 39 -0.26 24.84 6.31
C ALA A 39 -1.42 25.06 7.29
N ARG A 40 -1.91 26.30 7.38
CA ARG A 40 -3.00 26.65 8.30
C ARG A 40 -4.37 26.40 7.63
N PRO A 41 -5.28 25.60 8.23
CA PRO A 41 -6.66 25.48 7.75
C PRO A 41 -7.50 26.72 8.08
N ASP A 42 -8.69 26.79 7.51
CA ASP A 42 -9.70 27.82 7.78
C ASP A 42 -10.70 27.40 8.89
N GLY A 43 -10.76 26.09 9.21
CA GLY A 43 -11.58 25.51 10.27
C GLY A 43 -11.31 24.00 10.44
N VAL A 44 -11.63 23.46 11.61
CA VAL A 44 -11.58 22.01 11.89
C VAL A 44 -12.98 21.53 12.25
N ILE A 45 -13.39 20.43 11.62
CA ILE A 45 -14.68 19.79 11.81
C ILE A 45 -14.48 18.42 12.45
N HIS A 46 -14.99 18.23 13.66
CA HIS A 46 -14.98 16.96 14.37
C HIS A 46 -16.26 16.19 14.09
N LEU A 47 -16.19 15.21 13.19
CA LEU A 47 -17.33 14.37 12.82
C LEU A 47 -17.63 13.40 13.96
N GLN A 48 -18.89 13.31 14.34
CA GLN A 48 -19.37 12.47 15.45
C GLN A 48 -20.06 11.19 14.97
N ASN A 49 -20.55 11.19 13.72
CA ASN A 49 -21.12 10.02 13.08
C ASN A 49 -21.00 10.10 11.55
N THR A 50 -21.20 8.96 10.88
CA THR A 50 -21.07 8.85 9.43
C THR A 50 -22.18 9.61 8.68
N GLN A 51 -23.36 9.78 9.27
CA GLN A 51 -24.51 10.46 8.67
C GLN A 51 -24.26 11.96 8.45
N GLN A 52 -23.33 12.56 9.19
CA GLN A 52 -22.92 13.97 9.01
C GLN A 52 -22.11 14.20 7.72
N ILE A 53 -21.47 13.17 7.16
CA ILE A 53 -20.47 13.33 6.08
C ILE A 53 -21.12 13.80 4.78
N ALA A 54 -22.17 13.11 4.31
CA ALA A 54 -22.79 13.47 3.03
C ALA A 54 -23.43 14.88 3.03
N PRO A 55 -24.23 15.28 4.05
CA PRO A 55 -24.71 16.66 4.14
C PRO A 55 -23.59 17.70 4.20
N LEU A 56 -22.49 17.41 4.91
CA LEU A 56 -21.33 18.30 4.98
C LEU A 56 -20.65 18.44 3.61
N LEU A 57 -20.36 17.35 2.92
CA LEU A 57 -19.72 17.42 1.60
C LEU A 57 -20.60 18.15 0.58
N LYS A 58 -21.93 17.94 0.59
CA LYS A 58 -22.87 18.73 -0.23
C LYS A 58 -22.76 20.23 0.07
N TRP A 59 -22.69 20.59 1.35
CA TRP A 59 -22.54 21.99 1.76
C TRP A 59 -21.20 22.56 1.29
N LEU A 60 -20.09 21.82 1.45
CA LEU A 60 -18.76 22.24 0.99
C LEU A 60 -18.71 22.41 -0.53
N TYR A 61 -19.33 21.48 -1.26
CA TYR A 61 -19.43 21.53 -2.72
C TYR A 61 -20.18 22.78 -3.19
N ALA A 62 -21.36 23.06 -2.59
CA ALA A 62 -22.15 24.26 -2.91
C ALA A 62 -21.40 25.58 -2.65
N HIS A 63 -20.54 25.60 -1.63
CA HIS A 63 -19.74 26.78 -1.27
C HIS A 63 -18.33 26.78 -1.88
N LYS A 64 -17.96 25.74 -2.65
CA LYS A 64 -16.64 25.56 -3.26
C LYS A 64 -15.50 25.64 -2.25
N ILE A 65 -15.70 25.04 -1.07
CA ILE A 65 -14.70 25.04 0.01
C ILE A 65 -13.92 23.72 -0.05
N PRO A 66 -12.58 23.77 -0.18
CA PRO A 66 -11.77 22.55 -0.17
C PRO A 66 -11.74 21.94 1.22
N PHE A 67 -11.48 20.63 1.27
CA PHE A 67 -11.40 19.89 2.51
C PHE A 67 -10.27 18.86 2.49
N VAL A 68 -9.80 18.48 3.69
CA VAL A 68 -8.79 17.43 3.88
C VAL A 68 -9.31 16.43 4.89
N ALA A 69 -9.31 15.16 4.50
CA ALA A 69 -9.60 14.06 5.41
C ALA A 69 -8.46 13.92 6.44
N HIS A 70 -8.80 13.77 7.71
CA HIS A 70 -7.84 13.70 8.78
C HIS A 70 -8.30 12.68 9.84
N ALA A 71 -7.34 12.02 10.46
CA ALA A 71 -7.55 11.15 11.61
C ALA A 71 -6.37 11.31 12.56
N SER A 72 -5.49 10.31 12.69
CA SER A 72 -4.31 10.36 13.54
C SER A 72 -3.11 11.13 12.95
N ALA A 73 -3.16 11.50 11.67
CA ALA A 73 -2.11 12.25 10.95
C ALA A 73 -0.68 11.71 11.10
N THR A 74 -0.54 10.38 11.10
CA THR A 74 0.76 9.70 11.16
C THR A 74 1.46 9.62 9.80
N ASN A 75 1.04 10.39 8.80
CA ASN A 75 1.54 10.32 7.43
C ASN A 75 2.90 11.03 7.29
N HIS A 76 3.79 10.48 6.45
CA HIS A 76 5.14 11.05 6.19
C HIS A 76 5.25 11.80 4.85
N ALA A 77 4.18 11.88 4.07
CA ALA A 77 4.17 12.48 2.73
C ALA A 77 3.48 13.86 2.66
N GLY A 78 2.92 14.35 3.77
CA GLY A 78 2.19 15.62 3.82
C GLY A 78 0.77 15.51 3.26
N SER A 79 0.19 14.31 3.26
CA SER A 79 -1.18 14.06 2.78
C SER A 79 -2.24 14.77 3.60
N CYS A 80 -2.00 15.01 4.90
CA CYS A 80 -2.96 15.66 5.80
C CYS A 80 -2.81 17.19 5.85
N VAL A 81 -1.86 17.77 5.10
CA VAL A 81 -1.55 19.21 5.14
C VAL A 81 -2.54 20.01 4.29
N PRO A 82 -3.24 21.03 4.83
CA PRO A 82 -4.24 21.81 4.09
C PRO A 82 -3.60 22.92 3.23
N LEU A 83 -2.88 22.54 2.17
CA LEU A 83 -2.14 23.47 1.29
C LEU A 83 -2.97 24.61 0.68
N GLN A 84 -4.29 24.46 0.53
CA GLN A 84 -5.19 25.53 0.07
C GLN A 84 -6.08 26.10 1.19
N GLY A 85 -5.72 25.88 2.45
CA GLY A 85 -6.61 26.12 3.59
C GLY A 85 -7.82 25.20 3.52
N GLY A 86 -9.02 25.75 3.72
CA GLY A 86 -10.26 24.98 3.76
C GLY A 86 -10.50 24.29 5.10
N LEU A 87 -11.34 23.26 5.10
CA LEU A 87 -11.72 22.57 6.32
C LEU A 87 -10.98 21.25 6.51
N ILE A 88 -10.45 21.03 7.70
CA ILE A 88 -10.02 19.69 8.13
C ILE A 88 -11.26 18.92 8.57
N LEU A 89 -11.44 17.71 8.06
CA LEU A 89 -12.49 16.80 8.47
C LEU A 89 -11.87 15.70 9.34
N ASN A 90 -11.95 15.87 10.65
CA ASN A 90 -11.44 14.89 11.60
C ASN A 90 -12.43 13.73 11.78
N LEU A 91 -12.01 12.55 11.34
CA LEU A 91 -12.74 11.28 11.37
C LEU A 91 -12.37 10.42 12.60
N GLY A 92 -11.48 10.88 13.47
CA GLY A 92 -10.94 10.07 14.57
C GLY A 92 -11.97 9.56 15.58
N ALA A 93 -13.13 10.21 15.68
CA ALA A 93 -14.23 9.74 16.54
C ALA A 93 -15.11 8.67 15.88
N LEU A 94 -14.99 8.45 14.56
CA LEU A 94 -15.67 7.37 13.84
C LEU A 94 -14.85 6.09 13.97
N ASN A 95 -14.74 5.56 15.20
CA ASN A 95 -13.81 4.50 15.56
C ASN A 95 -14.47 3.24 16.11
N HIS A 96 -15.72 2.98 15.71
CA HIS A 96 -16.43 1.78 16.13
C HIS A 96 -16.09 0.55 15.26
N ILE A 97 -15.79 -0.57 15.91
CA ILE A 97 -15.84 -1.90 15.30
C ILE A 97 -17.29 -2.36 15.36
N LEU A 98 -17.95 -2.41 14.21
CA LEU A 98 -19.39 -2.62 14.08
C LEU A 98 -19.75 -4.11 14.10
N GLU A 99 -18.90 -4.95 13.51
CA GLU A 99 -19.09 -6.40 13.48
C GLU A 99 -17.74 -7.12 13.39
N ILE A 100 -17.61 -8.27 14.07
CA ILE A 100 -16.56 -9.26 13.81
C ILE A 100 -17.25 -10.59 13.52
N ASN A 101 -17.03 -11.11 12.31
CA ASN A 101 -17.57 -12.37 11.86
C ASN A 101 -16.43 -13.35 11.59
N THR A 102 -16.11 -14.14 12.61
CA THR A 102 -15.06 -15.16 12.54
C THR A 102 -15.43 -16.33 11.63
N ARG A 103 -16.73 -16.57 11.40
CA ARG A 103 -17.21 -17.64 10.51
C ARG A 103 -17.01 -17.31 9.03
N GLU A 104 -17.15 -16.05 8.67
CA GLU A 104 -16.99 -15.56 7.28
C GLU A 104 -15.63 -14.86 7.08
N GLY A 105 -14.80 -14.78 8.12
CA GLY A 105 -13.46 -14.21 8.04
C GLY A 105 -13.41 -12.71 7.77
N TYR A 106 -14.31 -11.91 8.36
CA TYR A 106 -14.26 -10.44 8.21
C TYR A 106 -14.56 -9.63 9.49
N ALA A 107 -14.17 -8.36 9.45
CA ALA A 107 -14.65 -7.33 10.38
C ALA A 107 -15.25 -6.14 9.61
N LEU A 108 -16.34 -5.57 10.12
CA LEU A 108 -16.95 -4.33 9.62
C LEU A 108 -16.59 -3.20 10.58
N VAL A 109 -15.98 -2.14 10.06
CA VAL A 109 -15.37 -1.08 10.87
C VAL A 109 -15.64 0.31 10.30
N GLU A 110 -15.71 1.30 11.18
CA GLU A 110 -15.63 2.71 10.81
C GLU A 110 -14.18 3.12 10.46
N PRO A 111 -13.97 4.22 9.69
CA PRO A 111 -12.66 4.58 9.15
C PRO A 111 -11.62 4.96 10.22
N GLY A 112 -12.07 5.46 11.37
CA GLY A 112 -11.23 5.91 12.48
C GLY A 112 -10.80 4.80 13.43
N VAL A 113 -11.22 3.54 13.22
CA VAL A 113 -10.73 2.41 14.03
C VAL A 113 -9.22 2.33 13.91
N VAL A 114 -8.53 2.31 15.04
CA VAL A 114 -7.07 2.12 15.10
C VAL A 114 -6.73 0.66 14.82
N VAL A 115 -5.68 0.39 14.03
CA VAL A 115 -5.28 -0.97 13.66
C VAL A 115 -4.99 -1.82 14.90
N GLY A 116 -4.26 -1.26 15.87
CA GLY A 116 -3.92 -1.90 17.13
C GLY A 116 -5.15 -2.32 17.94
N ASP A 117 -6.22 -1.51 17.92
CA ASP A 117 -7.47 -1.83 18.60
C ASP A 117 -8.17 -3.01 17.91
N LEU A 118 -8.24 -3.01 16.58
CA LEU A 118 -8.76 -4.16 15.83
C LEU A 118 -7.95 -5.43 16.12
N GLN A 119 -6.61 -5.33 16.10
CA GLN A 119 -5.71 -6.42 16.45
C GLN A 119 -5.99 -6.98 17.85
N ALA A 120 -6.12 -6.12 18.85
CA ALA A 120 -6.40 -6.50 20.23
C ALA A 120 -7.76 -7.21 20.37
N ARG A 121 -8.77 -6.80 19.59
CA ARG A 121 -10.10 -7.44 19.59
C ARG A 121 -10.12 -8.79 18.88
N LEU A 122 -9.29 -8.99 17.87
CA LEU A 122 -9.19 -10.25 17.12
C LEU A 122 -8.36 -11.31 17.83
N ALA A 123 -7.30 -10.91 18.53
CA ALA A 123 -6.37 -11.82 19.20
C ALA A 123 -7.03 -12.88 20.11
N PRO A 124 -7.94 -12.53 21.06
CA PRO A 124 -8.58 -13.53 21.93
C PRO A 124 -9.52 -14.47 21.17
N LEU A 125 -9.92 -14.13 19.94
CA LEU A 125 -10.74 -14.96 19.07
C LEU A 125 -9.91 -15.94 18.23
N GLY A 126 -8.57 -15.84 18.28
CA GLY A 126 -7.68 -16.64 17.44
C GLY A 126 -7.47 -16.07 16.03
N PHE A 127 -7.71 -14.76 15.83
CA PHE A 127 -7.62 -14.09 14.53
C PHE A 127 -6.66 -12.90 14.56
N PHE A 128 -6.29 -12.43 13.37
CA PHE A 128 -5.59 -11.17 13.17
C PHE A 128 -5.98 -10.51 11.84
N TYR A 129 -5.82 -9.19 11.77
CA TYR A 129 -5.80 -8.41 10.54
C TYR A 129 -4.35 -8.35 10.03
N ALA A 130 -4.12 -8.65 8.76
CA ALA A 130 -2.76 -8.91 8.29
C ALA A 130 -1.89 -7.65 8.12
N PRO A 131 -2.37 -6.55 7.50
CA PRO A 131 -1.59 -5.31 7.40
C PRO A 131 -1.18 -4.79 8.78
N ASP A 132 0.12 -4.55 8.96
CA ASP A 132 0.73 -4.17 10.23
C ASP A 132 1.72 -3.00 10.08
N PRO A 133 1.24 -1.79 9.72
CA PRO A 133 2.10 -0.62 9.64
C PRO A 133 2.87 -0.42 10.94
N ALA A 134 4.08 0.16 10.88
CA ALA A 134 4.86 0.44 12.09
C ALA A 134 4.10 1.33 13.10
N SER A 135 3.18 2.15 12.60
CA SER A 135 2.29 3.01 13.37
C SER A 135 0.97 2.34 13.79
N GLU A 136 0.84 1.00 13.76
CA GLU A 136 -0.41 0.27 14.05
C GLU A 136 -1.10 0.69 15.36
N SER A 137 -0.33 1.12 16.36
CA SER A 137 -0.87 1.56 17.66
C SER A 137 -1.66 2.87 17.58
N VAL A 138 -1.59 3.60 16.46
CA VAL A 138 -2.21 4.92 16.28
C VAL A 138 -2.83 5.13 14.89
N CYS A 139 -2.37 4.45 13.84
CA CYS A 139 -2.92 4.62 12.51
C CYS A 139 -4.30 3.97 12.38
N THR A 140 -5.14 4.57 11.55
CA THR A 140 -6.56 4.18 11.39
C THR A 140 -6.79 3.40 10.11
N LEU A 141 -7.75 2.48 10.09
CA LEU A 141 -8.08 1.62 8.94
C LEU A 141 -8.42 2.43 7.67
N GLY A 142 -9.15 3.54 7.79
CA GLY A 142 -9.46 4.42 6.66
C GLY A 142 -8.23 5.12 6.10
N GLY A 143 -7.35 5.61 6.98
CA GLY A 143 -6.05 6.17 6.61
C GLY A 143 -5.15 5.14 5.91
N ASN A 144 -5.14 3.89 6.39
CA ASN A 144 -4.39 2.81 5.77
C ASN A 144 -4.87 2.52 4.35
N LEU A 145 -6.19 2.45 4.11
CA LEU A 145 -6.67 2.28 2.73
C LEU A 145 -6.30 3.51 1.90
N ALA A 146 -6.52 4.73 2.41
CA ALA A 146 -6.18 5.95 1.66
C ALA A 146 -4.70 6.03 1.26
N GLN A 147 -3.78 5.45 2.03
CA GLN A 147 -2.34 5.37 1.70
C GLN A 147 -1.93 4.08 0.99
N ASN A 148 -2.84 3.10 0.88
CA ASN A 148 -2.50 1.70 0.62
C ASN A 148 -1.35 1.21 1.52
N ALA A 149 -1.41 1.56 2.81
CA ALA A 149 -0.39 1.24 3.78
C ALA A 149 -0.18 -0.28 3.86
N SER A 150 1.02 -0.67 4.26
CA SER A 150 1.38 -2.06 4.42
C SER A 150 2.14 -2.25 5.73
N GLY A 151 3.17 -3.09 5.75
CA GLY A 151 3.96 -3.35 6.93
C GLY A 151 4.93 -4.51 6.70
N ALA A 152 5.45 -5.05 7.79
CA ALA A 152 6.43 -6.14 7.78
C ALA A 152 5.85 -7.44 7.19
N ARG A 153 4.53 -7.67 7.37
CA ARG A 153 3.84 -8.88 6.90
C ARG A 153 3.47 -8.85 5.41
N CYS A 154 3.71 -7.75 4.72
CA CYS A 154 3.26 -7.54 3.35
C CYS A 154 3.79 -8.59 2.36
N MET A 155 5.04 -9.02 2.54
CA MET A 155 5.66 -10.06 1.71
C MET A 155 4.75 -11.30 1.57
N LYS A 156 4.22 -11.80 2.70
CA LYS A 156 3.37 -13.00 2.73
C LYS A 156 1.89 -12.68 2.50
N TYR A 157 1.39 -11.56 3.05
CA TYR A 157 -0.06 -11.32 3.11
C TYR A 157 -0.58 -10.20 2.21
N GLY A 158 0.27 -9.42 1.54
CA GLY A 158 -0.17 -8.27 0.71
C GLY A 158 -0.37 -6.97 1.49
N ALA A 159 -0.81 -5.94 0.80
CA ALA A 159 -1.02 -4.58 1.34
C ALA A 159 -2.48 -4.38 1.77
N THR A 160 -2.82 -3.21 2.34
CA THR A 160 -4.18 -2.93 2.84
C THR A 160 -5.28 -3.22 1.81
N LEU A 161 -5.10 -2.84 0.54
CA LEU A 161 -6.07 -3.09 -0.53
C LEU A 161 -6.44 -4.58 -0.66
N ASP A 162 -5.50 -5.50 -0.46
CA ASP A 162 -5.73 -6.94 -0.62
C ASP A 162 -6.63 -7.52 0.48
N HIS A 163 -6.81 -6.76 1.57
CA HIS A 163 -7.63 -7.11 2.72
C HIS A 163 -8.96 -6.35 2.78
N VAL A 164 -9.28 -5.49 1.82
CA VAL A 164 -10.59 -4.82 1.77
C VAL A 164 -11.56 -5.62 0.91
N ILE A 165 -12.70 -6.00 1.51
CA ILE A 165 -13.79 -6.73 0.87
C ILE A 165 -14.81 -5.73 0.29
N ALA A 166 -15.18 -4.72 1.06
CA ALA A 166 -16.13 -3.69 0.65
C ALA A 166 -15.83 -2.36 1.34
N VAL A 167 -16.29 -1.27 0.72
CA VAL A 167 -16.13 0.09 1.23
C VAL A 167 -17.38 0.91 0.98
N HIS A 168 -17.79 1.67 1.99
CA HIS A 168 -18.77 2.74 1.85
C HIS A 168 -18.05 4.09 1.90
N PHE A 169 -18.41 4.97 0.99
CA PHE A 169 -17.67 6.17 0.68
C PHE A 169 -18.60 7.30 0.27
N VAL A 170 -18.18 8.55 0.45
CA VAL A 170 -18.91 9.73 -0.04
C VAL A 170 -18.00 10.56 -0.94
N LEU A 171 -18.45 10.77 -2.17
CA LEU A 171 -17.80 11.61 -3.16
C LEU A 171 -17.82 13.10 -2.75
N PRO A 172 -16.99 13.96 -3.38
CA PRO A 172 -16.87 15.37 -2.99
C PRO A 172 -18.15 16.18 -3.20
N ASP A 173 -19.02 15.77 -4.12
CA ASP A 173 -20.37 16.31 -4.34
C ASP A 173 -21.38 15.88 -3.26
N GLY A 174 -20.95 14.99 -2.35
CA GLY A 174 -21.75 14.41 -1.28
C GLY A 174 -22.59 13.20 -1.70
N SER A 175 -22.34 12.62 -2.88
CA SER A 175 -22.99 11.39 -3.34
C SER A 175 -22.41 10.16 -2.61
N PRO A 176 -23.24 9.34 -1.93
CA PRO A 176 -22.78 8.10 -1.31
C PRO A 176 -22.56 7.01 -2.36
N VAL A 177 -21.49 6.24 -2.18
CA VAL A 177 -21.07 5.16 -3.07
C VAL A 177 -20.68 3.93 -2.23
N SER A 178 -20.98 2.75 -2.76
CA SER A 178 -20.58 1.47 -2.16
C SER A 178 -19.90 0.63 -3.23
N TRP A 179 -18.72 0.09 -2.92
CA TRP A 179 -17.98 -0.79 -3.81
C TRP A 179 -17.59 -2.07 -3.08
N THR A 180 -17.74 -3.20 -3.76
CA THR A 180 -17.37 -4.53 -3.24
C THR A 180 -16.39 -5.19 -4.20
N HIS A 181 -15.32 -5.78 -3.66
CA HIS A 181 -14.35 -6.53 -4.45
C HIS A 181 -15.04 -7.74 -5.10
N GLY A 182 -14.81 -7.93 -6.40
CA GLY A 182 -15.42 -9.00 -7.19
C GLY A 182 -16.86 -8.77 -7.64
N GLN A 183 -17.43 -7.57 -7.40
CA GLN A 183 -18.68 -7.19 -8.07
C GLN A 183 -18.48 -7.09 -9.60
N PRO A 184 -19.53 -7.27 -10.43
CA PRO A 184 -19.40 -7.13 -11.87
C PRO A 184 -18.86 -5.75 -12.29
N GLY A 185 -17.86 -5.75 -13.17
CA GLY A 185 -17.19 -4.55 -13.69
C GLY A 185 -15.81 -4.29 -13.06
N PRO A 186 -15.26 -3.08 -13.27
CA PRO A 186 -14.00 -2.64 -12.67
C PRO A 186 -13.88 -2.83 -11.15
N ASP A 187 -12.71 -3.21 -10.64
CA ASP A 187 -12.42 -3.18 -9.20
C ASP A 187 -12.15 -1.76 -8.72
N MET A 188 -13.24 -1.04 -8.44
CA MET A 188 -13.22 0.38 -8.08
C MET A 188 -12.59 0.66 -6.71
N ILE A 189 -12.47 -0.33 -5.82
CA ILE A 189 -11.83 -0.14 -4.50
C ILE A 189 -10.37 0.28 -4.66
N GLY A 190 -9.70 -0.20 -5.72
CA GLY A 190 -8.33 0.19 -6.04
C GLY A 190 -8.15 1.71 -6.24
N LEU A 191 -9.19 2.45 -6.64
CA LEU A 191 -9.08 3.90 -6.76
C LEU A 191 -8.90 4.59 -5.40
N LEU A 192 -9.41 4.01 -4.31
CA LEU A 192 -9.25 4.57 -2.96
C LEU A 192 -7.88 4.25 -2.37
N ALA A 193 -7.29 3.12 -2.77
CA ALA A 193 -5.96 2.70 -2.37
C ALA A 193 -4.89 3.64 -2.92
N GLY A 194 -4.21 4.39 -2.04
CA GLY A 194 -3.24 5.41 -2.45
C GLY A 194 -3.88 6.72 -2.94
N SER A 195 -5.19 6.91 -2.73
CA SER A 195 -5.89 8.16 -3.10
C SER A 195 -5.61 9.31 -2.15
N GLU A 196 -5.13 9.04 -0.94
CA GLU A 196 -4.81 10.05 0.07
C GLU A 196 -5.99 11.00 0.37
N GLY A 197 -7.22 10.53 0.24
CA GLY A 197 -8.43 11.34 0.46
C GLY A 197 -8.73 12.35 -0.66
N THR A 198 -8.05 12.28 -1.81
CA THR A 198 -8.33 13.17 -2.94
C THR A 198 -9.61 12.83 -3.69
N LEU A 199 -10.25 11.70 -3.41
CA LEU A 199 -11.47 11.30 -4.13
C LEU A 199 -12.73 11.51 -3.29
N GLY A 200 -12.63 11.90 -2.02
CA GLY A 200 -13.74 11.94 -1.06
C GLY A 200 -13.41 11.27 0.29
N ILE A 201 -14.44 10.84 1.03
CA ILE A 201 -14.31 10.37 2.42
C ILE A 201 -14.82 8.92 2.57
N ILE A 202 -13.97 8.04 3.11
CA ILE A 202 -14.35 6.68 3.52
C ILE A 202 -15.19 6.77 4.79
N THR A 203 -16.30 6.03 4.83
CA THR A 203 -17.26 6.03 5.95
C THR A 203 -17.39 4.68 6.64
N GLN A 204 -17.07 3.59 5.94
CA GLN A 204 -17.07 2.24 6.50
C GLN A 204 -16.21 1.32 5.65
N LEU A 205 -15.54 0.34 6.26
CA LEU A 205 -14.78 -0.70 5.59
C LEU A 205 -15.19 -2.08 6.08
N LYS A 206 -15.33 -3.04 5.16
CA LYS A 206 -15.37 -4.47 5.47
C LYS A 206 -14.00 -5.06 5.13
N VAL A 207 -13.28 -5.56 6.14
CA VAL A 207 -11.90 -6.05 5.99
C VAL A 207 -11.79 -7.54 6.29
N LYS A 208 -10.88 -8.24 5.62
CA LYS A 208 -10.55 -9.66 5.86
C LYS A 208 -9.85 -9.81 7.21
N ILE A 209 -10.20 -10.85 7.96
CA ILE A 209 -9.47 -11.30 9.14
C ILE A 209 -9.03 -12.74 8.92
N LEU A 210 -7.82 -13.07 9.37
CA LEU A 210 -7.18 -14.36 9.13
C LEU A 210 -6.97 -15.11 10.45
N PRO A 211 -7.03 -16.44 10.47
CA PRO A 211 -6.70 -17.22 11.66
C PRO A 211 -5.22 -17.07 12.01
N LEU A 212 -4.89 -17.06 13.30
CA LEU A 212 -3.49 -17.10 13.75
C LEU A 212 -2.79 -18.37 13.28
N ALA A 213 -1.51 -18.25 12.95
CA ALA A 213 -0.68 -19.42 12.64
C ALA A 213 -0.53 -20.32 13.88
N THR A 214 -0.51 -21.64 13.67
CA THR A 214 -0.38 -22.61 14.78
C THR A 214 0.98 -22.54 15.48
N HIS A 215 2.03 -22.21 14.72
CA HIS A 215 3.38 -22.02 15.22
C HIS A 215 4.00 -20.79 14.55
N LEU A 216 4.86 -20.11 15.30
CA LEU A 216 5.62 -18.96 14.85
C LEU A 216 6.98 -18.94 15.58
N GLU A 217 8.07 -18.77 14.83
CA GLU A 217 9.42 -18.57 15.37
C GLU A 217 10.01 -17.25 14.86
N THR A 218 10.68 -16.52 15.74
CA THR A 218 11.38 -15.26 15.43
C THR A 218 12.88 -15.45 15.60
N PHE A 219 13.66 -14.97 14.63
CA PHE A 219 15.11 -15.05 14.63
C PHE A 219 15.70 -13.65 14.50
N LEU A 220 16.67 -13.36 15.35
CA LEU A 220 17.55 -12.21 15.20
C LEU A 220 18.87 -12.71 14.61
N VAL A 221 19.27 -12.14 13.48
CA VAL A 221 20.50 -12.51 12.79
C VAL A 221 21.34 -11.26 12.59
N ALA A 222 22.61 -11.31 12.95
CA ALA A 222 23.49 -10.15 12.85
C ALA A 222 24.63 -10.39 11.85
N PHE A 223 24.99 -9.36 11.11
CA PHE A 223 25.94 -9.41 10.00
C PHE A 223 27.03 -8.34 10.16
N PRO A 224 28.22 -8.58 9.60
CA PRO A 224 29.32 -7.62 9.67
C PRO A 224 29.05 -6.34 8.85
N SER A 225 28.12 -6.39 7.89
CA SER A 225 27.69 -5.23 7.12
C SER A 225 26.27 -5.40 6.60
N LEU A 226 25.65 -4.26 6.25
CA LEU A 226 24.34 -4.20 5.63
C LEU A 226 24.30 -4.97 4.30
N GLN A 227 25.38 -4.95 3.52
CA GLN A 227 25.43 -5.61 2.21
C GLN A 227 25.24 -7.13 2.34
N GLN A 228 25.98 -7.82 3.22
CA GLN A 228 25.76 -9.26 3.40
C GLN A 228 24.41 -9.59 4.06
N SER A 229 23.85 -8.71 4.91
CA SER A 229 22.49 -8.92 5.42
C SER A 229 21.45 -8.92 4.29
N ILE A 230 21.57 -8.00 3.33
CA ILE A 230 20.64 -7.87 2.21
C ILE A 230 20.87 -8.98 1.17
N GLN A 231 22.11 -9.40 0.96
CA GLN A 231 22.41 -10.56 0.12
C GLN A 231 21.77 -11.83 0.69
N ALA A 232 21.80 -12.03 2.01
CA ALA A 232 21.13 -13.15 2.66
C ALA A 232 19.61 -13.16 2.40
N VAL A 233 18.97 -11.98 2.31
CA VAL A 233 17.53 -11.88 1.98
C VAL A 233 17.27 -12.27 0.53
N ALA A 234 18.11 -11.84 -0.40
CA ALA A 234 18.02 -12.22 -1.80
C ALA A 234 18.21 -13.74 -1.99
N ASP A 235 19.20 -14.33 -1.33
CA ASP A 235 19.48 -15.76 -1.37
C ASP A 235 18.35 -16.60 -0.74
N LEU A 236 17.81 -16.13 0.39
CA LEU A 236 16.66 -16.78 1.06
C LEU A 236 15.44 -16.82 0.16
N THR A 237 15.16 -15.70 -0.50
CA THR A 237 14.09 -15.59 -1.49
C THR A 237 14.35 -16.54 -2.64
N ALA A 238 15.56 -16.59 -3.20
CA ALA A 238 15.89 -17.48 -4.32
C ALA A 238 15.69 -18.98 -4.01
N GLN A 239 15.73 -19.39 -2.74
CA GLN A 239 15.48 -20.78 -2.30
C GLN A 239 14.00 -21.12 -2.09
N GLY A 240 13.04 -20.23 -2.40
CA GLY A 240 11.62 -20.54 -2.24
C GLY A 240 11.05 -20.28 -0.86
N VAL A 241 11.86 -19.81 0.09
CA VAL A 241 11.38 -19.50 1.44
C VAL A 241 10.71 -18.13 1.40
N ILE A 242 9.43 -18.08 1.81
CA ILE A 242 8.67 -16.83 1.95
C ILE A 242 8.38 -16.66 3.46
N PRO A 243 9.27 -15.99 4.20
CA PRO A 243 9.04 -15.70 5.61
C PRO A 243 7.77 -14.90 5.81
N ARG A 244 7.23 -14.96 7.02
CA ARG A 244 6.15 -14.07 7.46
C ARG A 244 6.58 -12.60 7.32
N CYS A 245 7.84 -12.32 7.65
CA CYS A 245 8.49 -11.02 7.47
C CYS A 245 10.02 -11.16 7.50
N VAL A 246 10.71 -10.22 6.87
CA VAL A 246 12.17 -10.10 6.88
C VAL A 246 12.50 -8.61 6.97
N GLU A 247 12.89 -8.17 8.15
CA GLU A 247 13.16 -6.76 8.44
C GLU A 247 14.65 -6.54 8.62
N ALA A 248 15.20 -5.44 8.12
CA ALA A 248 16.62 -5.10 8.31
C ALA A 248 16.81 -3.73 8.96
N MET A 249 17.89 -3.59 9.72
CA MET A 249 18.36 -2.32 10.31
C MET A 249 19.87 -2.21 10.09
N ASP A 250 20.31 -1.05 9.60
CA ASP A 250 21.73 -0.70 9.59
C ASP A 250 22.24 -0.35 11.00
N GLN A 251 23.57 -0.25 11.14
CA GLN A 251 24.21 -0.03 12.44
C GLN A 251 23.72 1.25 13.16
N LEU A 252 23.53 2.36 12.43
CA LEU A 252 23.07 3.60 13.07
C LEU A 252 21.65 3.44 13.62
N THR A 253 20.74 2.87 12.83
CA THR A 253 19.36 2.62 13.26
C THR A 253 19.32 1.64 14.43
N LEU A 254 20.12 0.58 14.35
CA LEU A 254 20.28 -0.44 15.38
C LEU A 254 20.74 0.13 16.72
N GLN A 255 21.80 0.94 16.71
CA GLN A 255 22.34 1.61 17.91
C GLN A 255 21.30 2.53 18.55
N SER A 256 20.63 3.34 17.72
CA SER A 256 19.57 4.23 18.17
C SER A 256 18.40 3.47 18.81
N VAL A 257 17.96 2.38 18.19
CA VAL A 257 16.87 1.54 18.69
C VAL A 257 17.26 0.87 20.02
N GLU A 258 18.47 0.34 20.14
CA GLU A 258 18.91 -0.30 21.39
C GLU A 258 19.03 0.71 22.54
N GLU A 259 19.54 1.92 22.27
CA GLU A 259 19.57 2.99 23.27
C GLU A 259 18.15 3.42 23.71
N PHE A 260 17.19 3.38 22.80
CA PHE A 260 15.80 3.76 23.09
C PHE A 260 15.00 2.66 23.81
N SER A 261 15.07 1.42 23.32
CA SER A 261 14.16 0.33 23.68
C SER A 261 14.80 -0.76 24.54
N HIS A 262 16.14 -0.80 24.61
CA HIS A 262 16.91 -1.84 25.27
C HIS A 262 16.43 -3.25 24.90
N ALA A 263 16.16 -3.46 23.61
CA ALA A 263 15.54 -4.68 23.08
C ALA A 263 16.45 -5.92 23.27
N GLY A 264 17.75 -5.72 23.48
CA GLY A 264 18.76 -6.75 23.57
C GLY A 264 19.44 -7.01 22.23
N TYR A 265 19.53 -5.99 21.38
CA TYR A 265 20.21 -6.08 20.09
C TYR A 265 21.74 -5.91 20.24
N PRO A 266 22.55 -6.69 19.49
CA PRO A 266 24.00 -6.48 19.45
C PRO A 266 24.32 -5.20 18.67
N VAL A 267 25.01 -4.24 19.29
CA VAL A 267 25.27 -2.90 18.70
C VAL A 267 26.63 -2.78 18.00
N ASP A 268 27.48 -3.79 18.15
CA ASP A 268 28.84 -3.90 17.62
C ASP A 268 28.90 -4.55 16.23
N VAL A 269 27.76 -4.71 15.57
CA VAL A 269 27.60 -5.34 14.25
C VAL A 269 27.19 -4.30 13.20
N GLY A 270 27.44 -4.61 11.92
CA GLY A 270 27.18 -3.67 10.81
C GLY A 270 25.71 -3.62 10.39
N ALA A 271 24.96 -4.70 10.58
CA ALA A 271 23.52 -4.76 10.34
C ALA A 271 22.85 -5.93 11.07
N LEU A 272 21.53 -5.85 11.18
CA LEU A 272 20.68 -6.86 11.80
C LEU A 272 19.48 -7.20 10.92
N LEU A 273 19.14 -8.48 10.85
CA LEU A 273 17.87 -8.98 10.35
C LEU A 273 16.99 -9.48 11.50
N LEU A 274 15.70 -9.14 11.43
CA LEU A 274 14.65 -9.76 12.23
C LEU A 274 13.73 -10.55 11.29
N VAL A 275 13.73 -11.87 11.44
CA VAL A 275 13.04 -12.80 10.54
C VAL A 275 11.97 -13.56 11.30
N GLU A 276 10.78 -13.73 10.71
CA GLU A 276 9.76 -14.64 11.26
C GLU A 276 9.34 -15.71 10.27
N LEU A 277 9.22 -16.93 10.77
CA LEU A 277 8.64 -18.06 10.07
C LEU A 277 7.35 -18.47 10.77
N ASP A 278 6.30 -18.74 10.01
CA ASP A 278 5.01 -19.18 10.55
C ASP A 278 4.37 -20.27 9.69
N GLY A 279 3.60 -21.14 10.35
CA GLY A 279 2.95 -22.28 9.70
C GLY A 279 2.91 -23.51 10.59
N SER A 280 3.08 -24.69 9.99
CA SER A 280 3.20 -25.94 10.74
C SER A 280 4.61 -26.09 11.32
N ALA A 281 4.75 -26.84 12.42
CA ALA A 281 6.05 -27.14 13.01
C ALA A 281 7.03 -27.81 12.02
N SER A 282 6.52 -28.63 11.08
CA SER A 282 7.35 -29.29 10.07
C SER A 282 7.82 -28.33 8.99
N THR A 283 6.98 -27.36 8.59
CA THR A 283 7.32 -26.28 7.67
C THR A 283 8.42 -25.40 8.27
N ILE A 284 8.20 -24.87 9.49
CA ILE A 284 9.17 -24.01 10.17
C ILE A 284 10.50 -24.73 10.34
N LYS A 285 10.51 -26.01 10.73
CA LYS A 285 11.75 -26.79 10.88
C LYS A 285 12.54 -26.92 9.57
N LYS A 286 11.87 -27.03 8.42
CA LYS A 286 12.54 -27.09 7.10
C LYS A 286 13.08 -25.72 6.70
N GLU A 287 12.25 -24.69 6.78
CA GLU A 287 12.61 -23.32 6.40
C GLU A 287 13.71 -22.75 7.30
N LYS A 288 13.68 -23.05 8.60
CA LYS A 288 14.74 -22.67 9.56
C LYS A 288 16.11 -23.21 9.15
N LYS A 289 16.19 -24.47 8.69
CA LYS A 289 17.47 -25.05 8.24
C LYS A 289 18.03 -24.31 7.03
N VAL A 290 17.16 -23.96 6.08
CA VAL A 290 17.54 -23.18 4.91
C VAL A 290 17.99 -21.78 5.33
N LEU A 291 17.25 -21.14 6.23
CA LEU A 291 17.58 -19.84 6.79
C LEU A 291 18.96 -19.84 7.47
N GLU A 292 19.20 -20.78 8.40
CA GLU A 292 20.51 -20.92 9.08
C GLU A 292 21.65 -21.11 8.08
N GLN A 293 21.47 -21.98 7.08
CA GLN A 293 22.49 -22.23 6.05
C GLN A 293 22.81 -20.96 5.25
N ILE A 294 21.80 -20.22 4.80
CA ILE A 294 21.97 -19.01 4.00
C ILE A 294 22.61 -17.89 4.82
N CYS A 295 22.19 -17.72 6.07
CA CYS A 295 22.80 -16.77 6.98
C CYS A 295 24.29 -17.09 7.20
N HIS A 296 24.65 -18.36 7.39
CA HIS A 296 26.05 -18.77 7.53
C HIS A 296 26.87 -18.54 6.24
N GLN A 297 26.31 -18.87 5.07
CA GLN A 297 26.96 -18.59 3.77
C GLN A 297 27.24 -17.11 3.56
N ASN A 298 26.34 -16.25 4.07
CA ASN A 298 26.47 -14.80 4.06
C ASN A 298 27.20 -14.23 5.30
N GLN A 299 27.99 -15.06 6.01
CA GLN A 299 28.87 -14.63 7.10
C GLN A 299 28.13 -14.00 8.29
N ALA A 300 26.92 -14.47 8.62
CA ALA A 300 26.23 -14.06 9.85
C ALA A 300 27.12 -14.34 11.08
N GLN A 301 27.29 -13.33 11.93
CA GLN A 301 28.07 -13.43 13.17
C GLN A 301 27.26 -14.07 14.30
N TYR A 302 25.95 -13.80 14.32
CA TYR A 302 25.04 -14.33 15.32
C TYR A 302 23.74 -14.80 14.66
N PHE A 303 23.21 -15.94 15.14
CA PHE A 303 21.90 -16.46 14.79
C PHE A 303 21.15 -16.82 16.08
N MET A 304 20.21 -15.97 16.48
CA MET A 304 19.59 -16.01 17.80
C MET A 304 18.07 -16.20 17.69
N PRO A 305 17.54 -17.41 17.95
CA PRO A 305 16.09 -17.59 18.06
C PRO A 305 15.56 -16.92 19.33
N ALA A 306 14.38 -16.32 19.24
CA ALA A 306 13.65 -15.85 20.42
C ALA A 306 13.14 -17.07 21.20
N VAL A 307 13.50 -17.17 22.49
CA VAL A 307 13.17 -18.33 23.34
C VAL A 307 11.83 -18.20 24.07
N SER A 308 11.15 -17.06 23.94
CA SER A 308 9.83 -16.83 24.54
C SER A 308 9.03 -15.78 23.78
N GLN A 309 7.71 -15.80 23.96
CA GLN A 309 6.81 -14.77 23.42
C GLN A 309 7.15 -13.37 23.95
N ALA A 310 7.60 -13.26 25.21
CA ALA A 310 8.01 -11.99 25.81
C ALA A 310 9.26 -11.42 25.13
N GLN A 311 10.29 -12.26 24.90
CA GLN A 311 11.49 -11.85 24.17
C GLN A 311 11.13 -11.45 22.74
N ARG A 312 10.33 -12.27 22.04
CA ARG A 312 9.83 -11.93 20.71
C ARG A 312 9.14 -10.56 20.67
N ALA A 313 8.20 -10.31 21.58
CA ALA A 313 7.48 -9.05 21.66
C ALA A 313 8.42 -7.87 21.89
N LYS A 314 9.44 -8.04 22.73
CA LYS A 314 10.48 -7.05 22.99
C LYS A 314 11.31 -6.73 21.75
N LEU A 315 11.75 -7.75 21.01
CA LEU A 315 12.46 -7.57 19.74
C LEU A 315 11.59 -6.82 18.73
N TRP A 316 10.30 -7.14 18.61
CA TRP A 316 9.41 -6.41 17.71
C TRP A 316 9.13 -4.98 18.13
N SER A 317 8.98 -4.75 19.43
CA SER A 317 8.82 -3.41 19.98
C SER A 317 10.02 -2.52 19.64
N GLY A 318 11.24 -3.06 19.73
CA GLY A 318 12.45 -2.36 19.29
C GLY A 318 12.37 -1.96 17.82
N ARG A 319 12.17 -2.93 16.92
CA ARG A 319 12.08 -2.70 15.46
C ARG A 319 10.99 -1.68 15.08
N LYS A 320 9.81 -1.73 15.72
CA LYS A 320 8.71 -0.78 15.47
C LYS A 320 9.00 0.62 15.99
N SER A 321 9.86 0.74 17.00
CA SER A 321 10.25 2.03 17.60
C SER A 321 11.36 2.76 16.83
N ALA A 322 11.85 2.21 15.71
CA ALA A 322 13.00 2.77 14.99
C ALA A 322 12.85 4.24 14.57
N PHE A 323 11.67 4.65 14.11
CA PHE A 323 11.43 6.07 13.80
C PHE A 323 11.52 6.95 15.06
N ALA A 324 10.86 6.55 16.15
CA ALA A 324 10.88 7.29 17.41
C ALA A 324 12.29 7.37 18.01
N ALA A 325 13.08 6.30 17.89
CA ALA A 325 14.48 6.28 18.30
C ALA A 325 15.32 7.26 17.48
N MET A 326 15.21 7.21 16.14
CA MET A 326 15.92 8.12 15.24
C MET A 326 15.53 9.60 15.47
N ALA A 327 14.27 9.87 15.80
CA ALA A 327 13.77 11.20 16.12
C ALA A 327 14.37 11.81 17.40
N ARG A 328 15.10 11.05 18.21
CA ARG A 328 15.88 11.58 19.35
C ARG A 328 17.25 12.13 18.94
N LEU A 329 17.75 11.79 17.75
CA LEU A 329 19.11 12.12 17.31
C LEU A 329 19.22 13.51 16.66
N ALA A 330 18.11 14.08 16.21
CA ALA A 330 18.04 15.40 15.57
C ALA A 330 16.63 15.99 15.72
N PRO A 331 16.46 17.32 15.57
CA PRO A 331 15.15 17.97 15.64
C PRO A 331 14.15 17.44 14.60
N ASN A 332 14.64 16.99 13.44
CA ASN A 332 13.82 16.48 12.35
C ASN A 332 14.41 15.22 11.72
N VAL A 333 13.51 14.34 11.27
CA VAL A 333 13.83 13.14 10.49
C VAL A 333 12.95 13.12 9.25
N MET A 334 13.56 13.12 8.08
CA MET A 334 12.86 12.93 6.81
C MET A 334 12.89 11.45 6.46
N VAL A 335 11.71 10.86 6.29
CA VAL A 335 11.54 9.44 6.01
C VAL A 335 11.27 9.24 4.52
N GLY A 336 12.20 8.57 3.84
CA GLY A 336 11.99 8.04 2.50
C GLY A 336 11.24 6.71 2.56
N ASP A 337 10.70 6.28 1.43
CA ASP A 337 9.94 5.03 1.32
C ASP A 337 10.00 4.55 -0.13
N GLY A 338 11.17 4.02 -0.51
CA GLY A 338 11.41 3.50 -1.85
C GLY A 338 11.22 1.98 -1.87
N THR A 339 10.72 1.45 -2.98
CA THR A 339 10.65 -0.01 -3.20
C THR A 339 11.33 -0.36 -4.49
N VAL A 340 12.16 -1.38 -4.50
CA VAL A 340 12.81 -1.92 -5.69
C VAL A 340 12.54 -3.43 -5.83
N PRO A 341 12.70 -4.01 -7.03
CA PRO A 341 12.74 -5.45 -7.17
C PRO A 341 13.81 -6.04 -6.23
N ARG A 342 13.53 -7.17 -5.60
CA ARG A 342 14.43 -7.83 -4.64
C ARG A 342 15.79 -8.12 -5.23
N SER A 343 15.84 -8.55 -6.49
CA SER A 343 17.11 -8.81 -7.18
C SER A 343 17.96 -7.56 -7.41
N ALA A 344 17.35 -6.36 -7.40
CA ALA A 344 18.03 -5.08 -7.57
C ALA A 344 18.39 -4.40 -6.23
N LEU A 345 17.91 -4.95 -5.10
CA LEU A 345 18.09 -4.35 -3.79
C LEU A 345 19.57 -4.22 -3.38
N PRO A 346 20.45 -5.23 -3.56
CA PRO A 346 21.87 -5.10 -3.20
C PRO A 346 22.58 -3.95 -3.93
N ASP A 347 22.48 -3.90 -5.26
CA ASP A 347 23.15 -2.87 -6.08
C ASP A 347 22.57 -1.47 -5.83
N THR A 348 21.26 -1.37 -5.69
CA THR A 348 20.59 -0.10 -5.40
C THR A 348 21.08 0.46 -4.07
N LEU A 349 21.19 -0.39 -3.05
CA LEU A 349 21.58 0.03 -1.72
C LEU A 349 23.02 0.53 -1.66
N GLN A 350 23.94 -0.11 -2.36
CA GLN A 350 25.32 0.37 -2.47
C GLN A 350 25.36 1.81 -3.01
N ARG A 351 24.54 2.11 -4.03
CA ARG A 351 24.42 3.45 -4.61
C ARG A 351 23.77 4.44 -3.65
N VAL A 352 22.75 4.01 -2.89
CA VAL A 352 22.12 4.85 -1.84
C VAL A 352 23.13 5.20 -0.75
N GLN A 353 23.91 4.24 -0.27
CA GLN A 353 24.94 4.49 0.75
C GLN A 353 25.98 5.49 0.25
N LYS A 354 26.39 5.39 -1.02
CA LYS A 354 27.29 6.36 -1.65
C LYS A 354 26.68 7.77 -1.68
N ILE A 355 25.42 7.92 -2.09
CA ILE A 355 24.71 9.21 -2.08
C ILE A 355 24.69 9.80 -0.66
N LEU A 356 24.38 8.99 0.35
CA LEU A 356 24.34 9.44 1.75
C LEU A 356 25.73 9.86 2.25
N GLN A 357 26.78 9.10 1.93
CA GLN A 357 28.16 9.45 2.28
C GLN A 357 28.62 10.76 1.64
N GLU A 358 28.37 10.94 0.35
CA GLU A 358 28.72 12.16 -0.41
C GLU A 358 27.91 13.38 0.01
N SER A 359 26.70 13.18 0.54
CA SER A 359 25.87 14.27 1.08
C SER A 359 26.35 14.83 2.42
N HIS A 360 27.17 14.06 3.16
CA HIS A 360 27.55 14.37 4.54
C HIS A 360 26.38 14.52 5.53
N LEU A 361 25.17 14.08 5.17
CA LEU A 361 24.04 13.99 6.09
C LEU A 361 24.13 12.71 6.93
N ARG A 362 23.77 12.79 8.20
CA ARG A 362 23.57 11.60 9.03
C ARG A 362 22.25 10.94 8.65
N ALA A 363 22.29 9.67 8.28
CA ALA A 363 21.09 8.93 7.93
C ALA A 363 21.18 7.47 8.36
N GLY A 364 20.04 6.91 8.78
CA GLY A 364 19.88 5.48 9.03
C GLY A 364 19.04 4.82 7.95
N LEU A 365 19.12 3.50 7.83
CA LEU A 365 18.39 2.71 6.87
C LEU A 365 17.62 1.58 7.57
N LEU A 366 16.30 1.59 7.33
CA LEU A 366 15.34 0.64 7.88
C LEU A 366 14.62 -0.06 6.73
N PHE A 367 14.35 -1.35 6.84
CA PHE A 367 13.85 -2.14 5.70
C PHE A 367 12.67 -3.03 6.06
N HIS A 368 11.77 -3.14 5.10
CA HIS A 368 11.00 -4.37 4.82
C HIS A 368 11.76 -5.14 3.73
N ALA A 369 12.88 -5.76 4.11
CA ALA A 369 13.82 -6.33 3.15
C ALA A 369 13.19 -7.45 2.30
N GLY A 370 12.23 -8.20 2.86
CA GLY A 370 11.52 -9.28 2.17
C GLY A 370 10.68 -8.87 0.96
N ASP A 371 10.32 -7.59 0.84
CA ASP A 371 9.57 -7.05 -0.29
C ASP A 371 10.28 -5.92 -1.05
N GLY A 372 11.57 -5.68 -0.72
CA GLY A 372 12.42 -4.72 -1.41
C GLY A 372 12.15 -3.25 -1.04
N ASN A 373 11.40 -2.99 0.02
CA ASN A 373 11.06 -1.65 0.49
C ASN A 373 12.01 -1.20 1.60
N PHE A 374 12.55 0.00 1.46
CA PHE A 374 13.49 0.59 2.40
C PHE A 374 13.21 2.07 2.66
N HIS A 375 13.60 2.48 3.86
CA HIS A 375 13.26 3.75 4.47
C HIS A 375 14.53 4.47 4.92
N PRO A 376 15.10 5.35 4.07
CA PRO A 376 16.14 6.27 4.51
C PRO A 376 15.58 7.25 5.54
N HIS A 377 16.19 7.32 6.70
CA HIS A 377 15.87 8.26 7.77
C HIS A 377 16.96 9.33 7.82
N ILE A 378 16.76 10.42 7.08
CA ILE A 378 17.71 11.54 7.02
C ILE A 378 17.48 12.46 8.22
N LEU A 379 18.51 12.64 9.04
CA LEU A 379 18.51 13.52 10.20
C LEU A 379 18.93 14.93 9.78
N PHE A 380 18.18 15.95 10.21
CA PHE A 380 18.49 17.36 9.88
C PHE A 380 17.83 18.33 10.88
N ASP A 381 18.19 19.61 10.79
CA ASP A 381 17.51 20.70 11.50
C ASP A 381 16.68 21.56 10.53
N GLN A 382 15.34 21.49 10.63
CA GLN A 382 14.47 22.26 9.75
C GLN A 382 14.55 23.78 9.95
N ARG A 383 15.15 24.24 11.07
CA ARG A 383 15.39 25.66 11.34
C ARG A 383 16.49 26.22 10.43
N ASN A 384 17.29 25.36 9.79
CA ASN A 384 18.26 25.71 8.78
C ASN A 384 17.68 25.45 7.37
N PRO A 385 17.31 26.50 6.60
CA PRO A 385 16.68 26.31 5.29
C PRO A 385 17.60 25.65 4.25
N LEU A 386 18.92 25.88 4.32
CA LEU A 386 19.88 25.31 3.39
C LEU A 386 20.06 23.81 3.62
N GLU A 387 20.16 23.40 4.90
CA GLU A 387 20.21 22.00 5.29
C GLU A 387 18.91 21.28 4.92
N THR A 388 17.75 21.91 5.17
CA THR A 388 16.44 21.39 4.77
C THR A 388 16.37 21.15 3.26
N GLN A 389 16.75 22.15 2.45
CA GLN A 389 16.78 22.02 0.99
C GLN A 389 17.75 20.90 0.56
N HIS A 390 18.87 20.76 1.25
CA HIS A 390 19.85 19.71 0.99
C HIS A 390 19.29 18.32 1.30
N ALA A 391 18.65 18.13 2.46
CA ALA A 391 17.95 16.88 2.82
C ALA A 391 16.88 16.49 1.80
N HIS A 392 16.03 17.43 1.36
CA HIS A 392 15.02 17.16 0.32
C HIS A 392 15.67 16.77 -1.01
N ARG A 393 16.79 17.39 -1.40
CA ARG A 393 17.49 17.04 -2.65
C ARG A 393 18.02 15.62 -2.61
N VAL A 394 18.71 15.27 -1.53
CA VAL A 394 19.30 13.94 -1.30
C VAL A 394 18.20 12.88 -1.26
N MET A 395 17.10 13.13 -0.54
CA MET A 395 15.94 12.23 -0.51
C MET A 395 15.37 12.02 -1.92
N ASN A 396 15.17 13.10 -2.68
CA ASN A 396 14.67 13.02 -4.04
C ASN A 396 15.60 12.26 -5.00
N GLU A 397 16.92 12.34 -4.80
CA GLU A 397 17.90 11.57 -5.56
C GLU A 397 17.79 10.07 -5.25
N ILE A 398 17.66 9.70 -3.98
CA ILE A 398 17.45 8.31 -3.55
C ILE A 398 16.15 7.73 -4.13
N LEU A 399 15.04 8.49 -4.08
CA LEU A 399 13.77 8.02 -4.62
C LEU A 399 13.81 7.86 -6.16
N LYS A 400 14.47 8.78 -6.87
CA LYS A 400 14.69 8.64 -8.33
C LYS A 400 15.53 7.41 -8.66
N LEU A 401 16.54 7.11 -7.83
CA LEU A 401 17.36 5.92 -7.97
C LEU A 401 16.51 4.64 -7.83
N CYS A 402 15.54 4.61 -6.91
CA CYS A 402 14.61 3.48 -6.78
C CYS A 402 13.83 3.24 -8.08
N VAL A 403 13.30 4.31 -8.69
CA VAL A 403 12.60 4.23 -9.99
C VAL A 403 13.52 3.71 -11.10
N GLN A 404 14.77 4.21 -11.16
CA GLN A 404 15.76 3.77 -12.14
C GLN A 404 16.11 2.28 -11.99
N ALA A 405 16.05 1.75 -10.76
CA ALA A 405 16.25 0.33 -10.47
C ALA A 405 15.01 -0.54 -10.79
N GLY A 406 14.00 0.01 -11.46
CA GLY A 406 12.75 -0.68 -11.80
C GLY A 406 11.74 -0.71 -10.65
N GLY A 407 11.90 0.18 -9.66
CA GLY A 407 11.07 0.32 -8.47
C GLY A 407 10.01 1.41 -8.53
N THR A 408 9.54 1.83 -7.36
CA THR A 408 8.56 2.91 -7.15
C THR A 408 9.06 3.93 -6.13
N LEU A 409 8.58 5.17 -6.24
CA LEU A 409 8.87 6.27 -5.31
C LEU A 409 8.24 6.09 -3.93
N SER A 410 7.23 5.24 -3.83
CA SER A 410 6.44 5.04 -2.61
C SER A 410 5.97 3.60 -2.50
N GLY A 411 6.45 2.90 -1.47
CA GLY A 411 5.94 1.58 -1.08
C GLY A 411 4.60 1.71 -0.37
N GLU A 412 4.53 2.54 0.69
CA GLU A 412 3.41 2.53 1.65
C GLU A 412 3.01 3.89 2.25
N HIS A 413 3.81 4.95 2.09
CA HIS A 413 3.55 6.27 2.70
C HIS A 413 2.77 7.24 1.79
N GLY A 414 2.49 6.86 0.55
CA GLY A 414 1.91 7.73 -0.46
C GLY A 414 2.89 8.75 -1.06
N ILE A 415 2.37 9.57 -1.97
CA ILE A 415 3.10 10.64 -2.66
C ILE A 415 2.96 11.97 -1.92
N GLY A 416 1.74 12.28 -1.47
CA GLY A 416 1.38 13.52 -0.79
C GLY A 416 1.87 14.76 -1.53
N VAL A 417 2.49 15.67 -0.79
CA VAL A 417 3.18 16.84 -1.33
C VAL A 417 4.69 16.59 -1.42
N GLU A 418 5.26 15.80 -0.51
CA GLU A 418 6.71 15.60 -0.37
C GLU A 418 7.33 14.94 -1.61
N LYS A 419 6.69 13.89 -2.15
CA LYS A 419 7.22 13.14 -3.30
C LYS A 419 6.62 13.60 -4.63
N ARG A 420 5.64 14.50 -4.60
CA ARG A 420 4.91 14.96 -5.79
C ARG A 420 5.82 15.55 -6.86
N ALA A 421 6.85 16.30 -6.45
CA ALA A 421 7.79 16.91 -7.39
C ALA A 421 8.58 15.88 -8.22
N VAL A 422 8.79 14.67 -7.68
CA VAL A 422 9.51 13.58 -8.36
C VAL A 422 8.58 12.52 -8.94
N MET A 423 7.26 12.56 -8.68
CA MET A 423 6.28 11.63 -9.27
C MET A 423 6.35 11.58 -10.80
N ALA A 424 6.62 12.70 -11.45
CA ALA A 424 6.80 12.75 -12.90
C ALA A 424 7.99 11.89 -13.38
N LYS A 425 8.97 11.56 -12.54
CA LYS A 425 10.09 10.68 -12.92
C LYS A 425 9.72 9.21 -12.97
N GLN A 426 8.60 8.81 -12.35
CA GLN A 426 8.13 7.42 -12.38
C GLN A 426 7.18 7.13 -13.55
N TYR A 427 6.30 8.09 -13.86
CA TYR A 427 5.24 7.89 -14.84
C TYR A 427 5.40 8.80 -16.06
N ASP A 428 5.01 8.27 -17.21
CA ASP A 428 4.96 9.02 -18.46
C ASP A 428 3.74 9.96 -18.52
N VAL A 429 3.74 10.86 -19.51
CA VAL A 429 2.67 11.85 -19.69
C VAL A 429 1.28 11.19 -19.85
N PRO A 430 1.10 10.14 -20.67
CA PRO A 430 -0.17 9.44 -20.77
C PRO A 430 -0.68 8.90 -19.43
N THR A 431 0.17 8.25 -18.64
CA THR A 431 -0.24 7.64 -17.36
C THR A 431 -0.61 8.72 -16.34
N LEU A 432 0.18 9.78 -16.22
CA LEU A 432 -0.14 10.91 -15.35
C LEU A 432 -1.43 11.62 -15.77
N ARG A 433 -1.67 11.74 -17.09
CA ARG A 433 -2.91 12.30 -17.62
C ARG A 433 -4.11 11.43 -17.30
N ALA A 434 -3.99 10.10 -17.36
CA ALA A 434 -5.06 9.19 -16.95
C ALA A 434 -5.43 9.39 -15.47
N MET A 435 -4.43 9.48 -14.59
CA MET A 435 -4.66 9.79 -13.16
C MET A 435 -5.32 11.17 -12.98
N ALA A 436 -4.86 12.19 -13.69
CA ALA A 436 -5.45 13.53 -13.64
C ALA A 436 -6.92 13.56 -14.10
N ARG A 437 -7.25 12.83 -15.17
CA ARG A 437 -8.63 12.70 -15.67
C ARG A 437 -9.53 11.99 -14.65
N LEU A 438 -9.05 10.95 -13.98
CA LEU A 438 -9.80 10.28 -12.90
C LEU A 438 -10.12 11.23 -11.75
N LYS A 439 -9.13 12.04 -11.32
CA LYS A 439 -9.34 13.08 -10.32
C LYS A 439 -10.38 14.11 -10.77
N GLN A 440 -10.28 14.60 -12.01
CA GLN A 440 -11.23 15.58 -12.54
C GLN A 440 -12.65 15.01 -12.70
N LEU A 441 -12.78 13.72 -13.01
CA LEU A 441 -14.06 13.05 -13.14
C LEU A 441 -14.78 12.95 -11.79
N LEU A 442 -14.06 12.54 -10.74
CA LEU A 442 -14.64 12.33 -9.41
C LEU A 442 -14.69 13.61 -8.55
N ASP A 443 -13.86 14.60 -8.86
CA ASP A 443 -13.79 15.88 -8.17
C ASP A 443 -13.54 17.04 -9.15
N PRO A 444 -14.54 17.43 -9.96
CA PRO A 444 -14.38 18.45 -10.99
C PRO A 444 -14.03 19.83 -10.43
N LEU A 445 -14.39 20.11 -9.17
CA LEU A 445 -14.08 21.36 -8.48
C LEU A 445 -12.75 21.32 -7.72
N SER A 446 -12.07 20.17 -7.69
CA SER A 446 -10.81 19.95 -6.96
C SER A 446 -10.91 20.34 -5.48
N LEU A 447 -12.01 19.99 -4.80
CA LEU A 447 -12.23 20.31 -3.39
C LEU A 447 -11.61 19.27 -2.44
N ALA A 448 -11.61 17.99 -2.82
CA ALA A 448 -11.09 16.92 -1.99
C ALA A 448 -9.56 16.88 -2.06
N ASN A 449 -8.93 17.20 -0.92
CA ASN A 449 -7.50 17.22 -0.69
C ASN A 449 -6.67 17.80 -1.87
N PRO A 450 -6.87 19.08 -2.24
CA PRO A 450 -6.23 19.66 -3.43
C PRO A 450 -4.71 19.78 -3.27
N LEU A 451 -4.02 19.77 -4.43
CA LEU A 451 -2.57 19.92 -4.57
C LEU A 451 -1.74 18.74 -4.02
N LYS A 452 -2.29 17.53 -3.99
CA LYS A 452 -1.58 16.29 -3.59
C LYS A 452 -1.51 15.31 -4.76
N ILE A 453 -0.60 14.33 -4.65
CA ILE A 453 -0.37 13.24 -5.59
C ILE A 453 0.08 13.75 -6.97
N ILE A 454 -0.84 14.31 -7.76
CA ILE A 454 -0.61 14.63 -9.16
C ILE A 454 0.35 15.84 -9.27
N PRO A 455 1.51 15.70 -9.95
CA PRO A 455 2.46 16.79 -10.14
C PRO A 455 1.88 17.97 -10.92
N HIS A 456 2.45 19.16 -10.71
CA HIS A 456 2.20 20.33 -11.56
C HIS A 456 3.12 20.31 -12.78
N ASN A 457 2.64 20.76 -13.94
CA ASN A 457 3.43 20.91 -15.18
C ASN A 457 4.26 19.66 -15.53
N TYR A 458 3.69 18.47 -15.34
CA TYR A 458 4.43 17.22 -15.46
C TYR A 458 4.85 16.88 -16.89
N ALA A 459 4.24 17.49 -17.91
CA ALA A 459 4.52 17.22 -19.31
C ALA A 459 6.02 17.33 -19.66
N GLU A 460 6.73 18.30 -19.08
CA GLU A 460 8.16 18.53 -19.32
C GLU A 460 9.08 17.63 -18.50
N LYS A 461 8.59 17.11 -17.37
CA LYS A 461 9.40 16.39 -16.37
C LYS A 461 9.18 14.88 -16.41
N ALA A 462 8.12 14.44 -17.08
CA ALA A 462 7.64 13.06 -17.15
C ALA A 462 8.74 12.10 -17.62
N ALA A 463 8.65 10.85 -17.19
CA ALA A 463 9.45 9.77 -17.74
C ALA A 463 9.17 9.64 -19.24
N ALA A 464 10.17 9.19 -20.00
CA ALA A 464 9.96 8.82 -21.38
C ALA A 464 8.91 7.70 -21.43
N GLY A 465 7.97 7.81 -22.37
CA GLY A 465 7.03 6.73 -22.66
C GLY A 465 7.76 5.51 -23.19
N PRO A 466 7.20 4.30 -23.01
CA PRO A 466 7.82 3.08 -23.49
C PRO A 466 7.83 3.01 -25.02
N ILE A 467 8.81 2.31 -25.58
CA ILE A 467 8.85 1.99 -27.01
C ILE A 467 7.82 0.90 -27.27
N LEU A 468 6.79 1.22 -28.06
CA LEU A 468 5.75 0.27 -28.43
C LEU A 468 6.28 -0.78 -29.41
N SER A 469 5.90 -2.04 -29.21
CA SER A 469 6.17 -3.12 -30.17
C SER A 469 5.42 -2.90 -31.49
N SER A 470 5.83 -3.60 -32.55
CA SER A 470 5.14 -3.58 -33.86
C SER A 470 3.66 -3.95 -33.75
N GLU A 471 3.36 -4.93 -32.92
CA GLU A 471 2.02 -5.47 -32.70
C GLU A 471 1.16 -4.42 -31.97
N VAL A 472 1.70 -3.80 -30.92
CA VAL A 472 1.01 -2.74 -30.16
C VAL A 472 0.76 -1.51 -31.04
N LYS A 473 1.73 -1.09 -31.87
CA LYS A 473 1.54 0.02 -32.83
C LYS A 473 0.45 -0.28 -33.85
N THR A 474 0.39 -1.52 -34.34
CA THR A 474 -0.66 -1.97 -35.26
C THR A 474 -2.03 -1.89 -34.59
N LEU A 475 -2.15 -2.39 -33.35
CA LEU A 475 -3.39 -2.33 -32.57
C LEU A 475 -3.81 -0.89 -32.23
N GLN A 476 -2.84 -0.02 -31.91
CA GLN A 476 -3.09 1.41 -31.68
C GLN A 476 -3.65 2.08 -32.94
N THR A 477 -3.06 1.79 -34.11
CA THR A 477 -3.54 2.32 -35.40
C THR A 477 -4.95 1.82 -35.71
N GLN A 478 -5.21 0.53 -35.50
CA GLN A 478 -6.53 -0.07 -35.68
C GLN A 478 -7.57 0.55 -34.74
N LEU A 479 -7.25 0.69 -33.46
CA LEU A 479 -8.12 1.30 -32.45
C LEU A 479 -8.59 2.70 -32.89
N LEU A 480 -7.65 3.55 -33.32
CA LEU A 480 -7.95 4.92 -33.78
C LEU A 480 -8.81 4.97 -35.05
N GLN A 481 -8.83 3.92 -35.88
CA GLN A 481 -9.65 3.83 -37.10
C GLN A 481 -10.98 3.11 -36.89
N MET A 482 -11.10 2.32 -35.83
CA MET A 482 -12.23 1.42 -35.59
C MET A 482 -13.15 1.88 -34.45
N TYR A 483 -12.75 2.86 -33.63
CA TYR A 483 -13.53 3.31 -32.48
C TYR A 483 -14.94 3.82 -32.88
N PRO A 484 -16.03 3.36 -32.22
CA PRO A 484 -16.06 2.37 -31.13
C PRO A 484 -15.89 0.93 -31.65
N CYS A 485 -15.08 0.11 -30.96
CA CYS A 485 -14.89 -1.30 -31.30
C CYS A 485 -14.92 -2.21 -30.06
N PRO A 486 -15.50 -3.42 -30.15
CA PRO A 486 -15.33 -4.45 -29.13
C PRO A 486 -13.89 -4.98 -29.10
N ILE A 487 -13.44 -5.37 -27.91
CA ILE A 487 -12.17 -6.06 -27.68
C ILE A 487 -12.43 -7.55 -27.45
N VAL A 488 -11.64 -8.41 -28.10
CA VAL A 488 -11.68 -9.86 -27.88
C VAL A 488 -10.30 -10.42 -27.58
N GLY A 489 -10.26 -11.43 -26.72
CA GLY A 489 -9.10 -12.29 -26.46
C GLY A 489 -9.37 -13.72 -26.93
N LEU A 490 -8.47 -14.64 -26.57
CA LEU A 490 -8.70 -16.06 -26.86
C LEU A 490 -9.95 -16.54 -26.12
N ASN A 491 -10.80 -17.28 -26.83
CA ASN A 491 -12.04 -17.87 -26.29
C ASN A 491 -13.09 -16.84 -25.79
N SER A 492 -13.01 -15.57 -26.22
CA SER A 492 -14.04 -14.57 -25.91
C SER A 492 -15.36 -14.89 -26.60
N GLN A 493 -16.45 -14.93 -25.83
CA GLN A 493 -17.81 -15.15 -26.33
C GLN A 493 -18.62 -13.85 -26.25
N LEU A 494 -18.30 -12.89 -27.12
CA LEU A 494 -19.01 -11.61 -27.17
C LEU A 494 -20.16 -11.67 -28.17
N LYS A 495 -21.40 -11.46 -27.72
CA LYS A 495 -22.56 -11.30 -28.60
C LYS A 495 -22.63 -9.83 -29.05
N THR A 496 -22.04 -9.52 -30.20
CA THR A 496 -22.05 -8.16 -30.77
C THR A 496 -22.47 -8.17 -32.24
N LYS A 497 -23.12 -7.08 -32.68
CA LYS A 497 -23.40 -6.82 -34.11
C LYS A 497 -22.22 -6.10 -34.79
N GLU A 498 -21.25 -5.63 -34.02
CA GLU A 498 -20.09 -4.90 -34.52
C GLU A 498 -19.16 -5.81 -35.31
N LYS A 499 -18.79 -5.37 -36.52
CA LYS A 499 -17.89 -6.12 -37.42
C LYS A 499 -16.42 -5.78 -37.21
N LYS A 500 -16.13 -4.59 -36.68
CA LYS A 500 -14.78 -4.09 -36.43
C LYS A 500 -14.35 -4.53 -35.04
N ILE A 501 -13.63 -5.64 -34.94
CA ILE A 501 -13.18 -6.21 -33.66
C ILE A 501 -11.68 -5.98 -33.48
N LEU A 502 -11.29 -5.46 -32.32
CA LEU A 502 -9.88 -5.38 -31.92
C LEU A 502 -9.51 -6.65 -31.15
N SER A 503 -8.50 -7.39 -31.62
CA SER A 503 -8.11 -8.67 -31.02
C SER A 503 -6.76 -8.58 -30.33
N SER A 504 -6.65 -9.14 -29.12
CA SER A 504 -5.38 -9.29 -28.42
C SER A 504 -4.61 -10.56 -28.82
N HIS A 505 -5.06 -11.33 -29.82
CA HIS A 505 -4.48 -12.64 -30.16
C HIS A 505 -3.00 -12.55 -30.59
N SER A 506 -2.59 -11.46 -31.23
CA SER A 506 -1.19 -11.25 -31.64
C SER A 506 -0.25 -10.89 -30.48
N LEU A 507 -0.80 -10.69 -29.27
CA LEU A 507 -0.05 -10.36 -28.07
C LEU A 507 0.19 -11.64 -27.25
N ASP A 508 0.85 -12.65 -27.80
CA ASP A 508 0.94 -14.01 -27.27
C ASP A 508 2.31 -14.37 -26.67
N GLN A 509 3.16 -13.38 -26.36
CA GLN A 509 4.49 -13.62 -25.80
C GLN A 509 4.51 -13.68 -24.27
N ILE A 510 5.18 -14.71 -23.73
CA ILE A 510 5.67 -14.72 -22.35
C ILE A 510 6.99 -13.93 -22.35
N ILE A 511 6.96 -12.71 -21.81
CA ILE A 511 8.11 -11.80 -21.80
C ILE A 511 9.17 -12.29 -20.81
N GLU A 512 8.73 -12.69 -19.62
CA GLU A 512 9.65 -13.10 -18.55
C GLU A 512 8.96 -13.93 -17.47
N ILE A 513 9.67 -14.93 -16.94
CA ILE A 513 9.35 -15.60 -15.68
C ILE A 513 10.55 -15.39 -14.76
N ASP A 514 10.40 -14.48 -13.80
CA ASP A 514 11.45 -14.02 -12.90
C ASP A 514 11.24 -14.65 -11.52
N THR A 515 11.92 -15.77 -11.28
CA THR A 515 11.84 -16.51 -10.02
C THR A 515 12.62 -15.84 -8.88
N ALA A 516 13.53 -14.90 -9.17
CA ALA A 516 14.23 -14.13 -8.15
C ALA A 516 13.32 -13.05 -7.54
N ASN A 517 12.48 -12.43 -8.37
CA ASN A 517 11.50 -11.45 -7.90
C ASN A 517 10.11 -12.05 -7.65
N TYR A 518 9.89 -13.33 -7.96
CA TYR A 518 8.58 -13.97 -7.92
C TYR A 518 7.53 -13.20 -8.72
N THR A 519 7.88 -12.85 -9.96
CA THR A 519 6.93 -12.25 -10.91
C THR A 519 7.01 -12.90 -12.28
N ALA A 520 5.89 -12.92 -13.00
CA ALA A 520 5.87 -13.20 -14.43
C ALA A 520 5.30 -11.99 -15.17
N THR A 521 5.90 -11.66 -16.32
CA THR A 521 5.41 -10.63 -17.24
C THR A 521 5.04 -11.27 -18.56
N VAL A 522 3.80 -11.07 -18.99
CA VAL A 522 3.23 -11.72 -20.17
C VAL A 522 2.36 -10.75 -20.95
N GLN A 523 2.30 -10.94 -22.26
CA GLN A 523 1.35 -10.23 -23.09
C GLN A 523 -0.09 -10.77 -22.88
N ALA A 524 -1.09 -9.90 -23.09
CA ALA A 524 -2.48 -10.18 -22.72
C ALA A 524 -3.15 -11.30 -23.53
N GLY A 525 -2.63 -11.64 -24.70
CA GLY A 525 -3.09 -12.72 -25.58
C GLY A 525 -2.55 -14.10 -25.21
N VAL A 526 -1.54 -14.21 -24.33
CA VAL A 526 -0.99 -15.51 -23.88
C VAL A 526 -2.11 -16.41 -23.35
N SER A 527 -2.16 -17.65 -23.83
CA SER A 527 -3.10 -18.66 -23.35
C SER A 527 -2.82 -19.05 -21.89
N LEU A 528 -3.86 -19.17 -21.06
CA LEU A 528 -3.73 -19.65 -19.67
C LEU A 528 -3.03 -21.01 -19.59
N THR A 529 -3.34 -21.93 -20.50
CA THR A 529 -2.73 -23.27 -20.54
C THR A 529 -1.24 -23.22 -20.90
N VAL A 530 -0.88 -22.38 -21.88
CA VAL A 530 0.53 -22.19 -22.28
C VAL A 530 1.33 -21.58 -21.12
N LEU A 531 0.75 -20.60 -20.44
CA LEU A 531 1.37 -19.97 -19.29
C LEU A 531 1.55 -20.95 -18.12
N GLU A 532 0.52 -21.74 -17.79
CA GLU A 532 0.61 -22.74 -16.73
C GLU A 532 1.73 -23.76 -16.99
N GLN A 533 1.87 -24.22 -18.24
CA GLN A 533 2.96 -25.12 -18.64
C GLN A 533 4.34 -24.46 -18.51
N ALA A 534 4.47 -23.19 -18.93
CA ALA A 534 5.72 -22.45 -18.81
C ALA A 534 6.13 -22.21 -17.35
N LEU A 535 5.17 -21.84 -16.49
CA LEU A 535 5.40 -21.69 -15.05
C LEU A 535 5.85 -23.00 -14.42
N LYS A 536 5.17 -24.11 -14.73
CA LYS A 536 5.55 -25.45 -14.25
C LYS A 536 6.97 -25.84 -14.69
N LYS A 537 7.36 -25.52 -15.93
CA LYS A 537 8.73 -25.76 -16.43
C LYS A 537 9.78 -24.94 -15.68
N ALA A 538 9.42 -23.73 -15.25
CA ALA A 538 10.26 -22.85 -14.44
C ALA A 538 10.22 -23.19 -12.93
N GLY A 539 9.49 -24.23 -12.51
CA GLY A 539 9.33 -24.57 -11.09
C GLY A 539 8.53 -23.51 -10.31
N ALA A 540 7.67 -22.76 -10.99
CA ALA A 540 6.86 -21.69 -10.42
C ALA A 540 5.36 -21.96 -10.56
N TYR A 541 4.59 -21.30 -9.72
CA TYR A 541 3.14 -21.41 -9.63
C TYR A 541 2.49 -20.03 -9.61
N SER A 542 1.22 -19.95 -9.99
CA SER A 542 0.41 -18.72 -9.90
C SER A 542 -1.05 -19.09 -9.65
N VAL A 543 -1.83 -18.15 -9.11
CA VAL A 543 -3.28 -18.30 -8.88
C VAL A 543 -4.09 -18.13 -10.17
N LEU A 544 -3.59 -18.65 -11.29
CA LEU A 544 -4.24 -18.52 -12.57
C LEU A 544 -5.60 -19.24 -12.55
N PRO A 545 -6.62 -18.68 -13.22
CA PRO A 545 -7.90 -19.34 -13.30
C PRO A 545 -7.81 -20.67 -14.07
N ALA A 546 -8.49 -21.70 -13.55
CA ALA A 546 -8.69 -22.96 -14.25
C ALA A 546 -9.74 -22.81 -15.37
N ALA A 547 -9.38 -22.08 -16.43
CA ALA A 547 -10.27 -21.74 -17.53
C ALA A 547 -9.55 -21.78 -18.89
N LYS A 548 -10.34 -21.85 -19.97
CA LYS A 548 -9.84 -21.65 -21.34
C LYS A 548 -9.87 -20.16 -21.68
N GLY A 549 -8.81 -19.64 -22.29
CA GLY A 549 -8.75 -18.27 -22.78
C GLY A 549 -7.36 -17.67 -22.60
N SER A 550 -7.27 -16.35 -22.77
CA SER A 550 -6.02 -15.63 -22.56
C SER A 550 -5.93 -15.00 -21.17
N VAL A 551 -4.72 -14.70 -20.72
CA VAL A 551 -4.45 -14.04 -19.43
C VAL A 551 -5.15 -12.68 -19.34
N GLY A 552 -5.13 -11.89 -20.42
CA GLY A 552 -5.85 -10.62 -20.49
C GLY A 552 -7.36 -10.79 -20.45
N GLY A 553 -7.89 -11.83 -21.10
CA GLY A 553 -9.31 -12.18 -21.01
C GLY A 553 -9.72 -12.55 -19.59
N ALA A 554 -8.94 -13.38 -18.91
CA ALA A 554 -9.15 -13.73 -17.50
C ALA A 554 -9.18 -12.48 -16.60
N PHE A 555 -8.18 -11.61 -16.75
CA PHE A 555 -8.06 -10.37 -15.98
C PHE A 555 -9.23 -9.40 -16.22
N CYS A 556 -9.60 -9.14 -17.47
CA CYS A 556 -10.62 -8.16 -17.82
C CYS A 556 -12.06 -8.69 -17.68
N SER A 557 -12.29 -10.02 -17.65
CA SER A 557 -13.65 -10.59 -17.72
C SER A 557 -14.59 -10.24 -16.56
N GLY A 558 -14.04 -10.00 -15.36
CA GLY A 558 -14.82 -9.90 -14.11
C GLY A 558 -14.98 -11.25 -13.40
N CYS A 559 -14.62 -12.37 -14.03
CA CYS A 559 -14.95 -13.70 -13.53
C CYS A 559 -13.96 -14.26 -12.49
N PHE A 560 -12.79 -13.65 -12.36
CA PHE A 560 -11.68 -14.19 -11.56
C PHE A 560 -11.05 -13.13 -10.64
N PRO A 561 -11.83 -12.59 -9.68
CA PRO A 561 -11.39 -11.48 -8.85
C PRO A 561 -10.17 -11.80 -7.98
N ASP A 562 -10.00 -13.07 -7.60
CA ASP A 562 -8.82 -13.52 -6.84
C ASP A 562 -7.51 -13.24 -7.58
N PHE A 563 -7.49 -13.33 -8.92
CA PHE A 563 -6.30 -13.02 -9.71
C PHE A 563 -5.90 -11.54 -9.63
N TYR A 564 -6.85 -10.64 -9.35
CA TYR A 564 -6.61 -9.18 -9.38
C TYR A 564 -5.61 -8.74 -8.33
N ALA A 565 -5.63 -9.39 -7.17
CA ALA A 565 -4.70 -9.12 -6.07
C ALA A 565 -3.24 -9.48 -6.36
N HIS A 566 -3.01 -10.29 -7.39
CA HIS A 566 -1.67 -10.74 -7.75
C HIS A 566 -1.07 -9.93 -8.90
N VAL A 567 -1.88 -9.13 -9.62
CA VAL A 567 -1.40 -8.27 -10.71
C VAL A 567 -0.76 -7.01 -10.15
N THR A 568 0.57 -6.95 -10.23
CA THR A 568 1.39 -5.85 -9.71
C THR A 568 1.71 -4.80 -10.77
N GLY A 569 1.50 -5.11 -12.06
CA GLY A 569 1.73 -4.16 -13.15
C GLY A 569 0.93 -4.44 -14.41
N ILE A 570 0.69 -3.39 -15.19
CA ILE A 570 -0.02 -3.43 -16.49
C ILE A 570 0.63 -2.51 -17.51
N GLU A 571 0.38 -2.83 -18.77
CA GLU A 571 0.39 -1.88 -19.87
C GLU A 571 -0.94 -1.93 -20.61
N ALA A 572 -1.43 -0.78 -21.09
CA ALA A 572 -2.70 -0.71 -21.79
C ALA A 572 -2.77 0.42 -22.83
N LEU A 573 -3.50 0.16 -23.92
CA LEU A 573 -3.97 1.18 -24.86
C LEU A 573 -5.33 1.69 -24.43
N LEU A 574 -5.42 2.99 -24.14
CA LEU A 574 -6.67 3.66 -23.84
C LEU A 574 -7.45 4.00 -25.12
N PRO A 575 -8.77 4.27 -25.05
CA PRO A 575 -9.60 4.53 -26.22
C PRO A 575 -9.14 5.70 -27.10
N ASP A 576 -8.43 6.68 -26.55
CA ASP A 576 -7.86 7.80 -27.30
C ASP A 576 -6.51 7.47 -27.98
N GLY A 577 -6.10 6.20 -27.97
CA GLY A 577 -4.83 5.72 -28.48
C GLY A 577 -3.64 5.93 -27.54
N SER A 578 -3.82 6.59 -26.40
CA SER A 578 -2.74 6.76 -25.42
C SER A 578 -2.30 5.41 -24.86
N PHE A 579 -0.99 5.21 -24.71
CA PHE A 579 -0.43 4.02 -24.06
C PHE A 579 -0.02 4.35 -22.62
N ILE A 580 -0.46 3.56 -21.65
CA ILE A 580 -0.14 3.76 -20.23
C ILE A 580 0.61 2.56 -19.67
N ARG A 581 1.44 2.82 -18.66
CA ARG A 581 2.14 1.80 -17.86
C ARG A 581 2.00 2.12 -16.38
N TYR A 582 1.59 1.14 -15.59
CA TYR A 582 1.49 1.29 -14.14
C TYR A 582 1.98 0.03 -13.43
N GLY A 583 2.71 0.22 -12.32
CA GLY A 583 3.22 -0.88 -11.52
C GLY A 583 4.43 -1.58 -12.17
N GLY A 584 4.72 -2.80 -11.75
CA GLY A 584 5.89 -3.54 -12.23
C GLY A 584 6.20 -4.78 -11.40
N LYS A 585 7.51 -5.10 -11.28
CA LYS A 585 8.00 -6.28 -10.55
C LYS A 585 8.04 -6.12 -9.03
N PHE A 586 7.87 -4.90 -8.53
CA PHE A 586 7.86 -4.61 -7.09
C PHE A 586 6.52 -5.00 -6.45
N THR A 587 6.57 -5.35 -5.16
CA THR A 587 5.39 -5.86 -4.44
C THR A 587 4.56 -4.72 -3.83
N LYS A 588 5.22 -3.68 -3.31
CA LYS A 588 4.56 -2.53 -2.69
C LYS A 588 4.50 -1.35 -3.64
N ASN A 589 3.33 -0.72 -3.73
CA ASN A 589 3.15 0.52 -4.48
C ASN A 589 1.98 1.35 -3.92
N SER A 590 2.30 2.59 -3.56
CA SER A 590 1.35 3.64 -3.19
C SER A 590 1.53 4.91 -4.04
N ALA A 591 2.22 4.81 -5.17
CA ALA A 591 2.47 5.94 -6.07
C ALA A 591 1.26 6.23 -6.98
N GLY A 592 0.34 7.08 -6.51
CA GLY A 592 -0.82 7.52 -7.29
C GLY A 592 -1.98 6.53 -7.27
N TYR A 593 -2.91 6.68 -8.22
CA TYR A 593 -4.12 5.84 -8.26
C TYR A 593 -3.83 4.45 -8.85
N HIS A 594 -4.44 3.41 -8.26
CA HIS A 594 -4.17 2.01 -8.57
C HIS A 594 -4.77 1.54 -9.92
N LEU A 595 -4.13 1.90 -11.04
CA LEU A 595 -4.67 1.67 -12.39
C LEU A 595 -4.81 0.19 -12.78
N THR A 596 -4.02 -0.74 -12.21
CA THR A 596 -4.20 -2.18 -12.47
C THR A 596 -5.60 -2.63 -12.05
N ARG A 597 -6.02 -2.28 -10.84
CA ARG A 597 -7.31 -2.67 -10.26
C ARG A 597 -8.48 -2.02 -10.99
N LEU A 598 -8.31 -0.77 -11.44
CA LEU A 598 -9.29 -0.11 -12.29
C LEU A 598 -9.55 -0.88 -13.62
N LEU A 599 -8.51 -1.45 -14.22
CA LEU A 599 -8.65 -2.21 -15.48
C LEU A 599 -9.11 -3.66 -15.27
N ALA A 600 -8.92 -4.21 -14.07
CA ALA A 600 -9.39 -5.53 -13.70
C ALA A 600 -10.92 -5.59 -13.74
N GLY A 601 -11.49 -6.58 -14.44
CA GLY A 601 -12.94 -6.69 -14.59
C GLY A 601 -13.60 -5.65 -15.51
N SER A 602 -12.82 -4.79 -16.18
CA SER A 602 -13.34 -3.71 -17.03
C SER A 602 -13.97 -4.17 -18.35
N GLN A 603 -13.84 -5.44 -18.70
CA GLN A 603 -14.33 -6.04 -19.95
C GLN A 603 -13.87 -5.29 -21.21
N GLY A 604 -12.70 -4.63 -21.14
CA GLY A 604 -12.14 -3.84 -22.25
C GLY A 604 -12.78 -2.46 -22.43
N THR A 605 -13.77 -2.08 -21.62
CA THR A 605 -14.48 -0.79 -21.76
C THR A 605 -13.60 0.42 -21.43
N LEU A 606 -12.54 0.21 -20.65
CA LEU A 606 -11.58 1.26 -20.27
C LEU A 606 -10.31 1.26 -21.13
N GLY A 607 -10.14 0.26 -22.00
CA GLY A 607 -8.96 0.11 -22.85
C GLY A 607 -8.57 -1.35 -23.09
N LEU A 608 -7.63 -1.54 -24.02
CA LEU A 608 -7.01 -2.83 -24.31
C LEU A 608 -5.77 -3.01 -23.42
N VAL A 609 -5.83 -3.93 -22.46
CA VAL A 609 -4.64 -4.40 -21.74
C VAL A 609 -3.74 -5.14 -22.73
N THR A 610 -2.48 -4.75 -22.81
CA THR A 610 -1.49 -5.33 -23.73
C THR A 610 -0.51 -6.24 -23.01
N GLN A 611 -0.19 -5.95 -21.75
CA GLN A 611 0.76 -6.69 -20.93
C GLN A 611 0.31 -6.70 -19.46
N LEU A 612 0.61 -7.80 -18.76
CA LEU A 612 0.37 -7.99 -17.33
C LEU A 612 1.67 -8.47 -16.66
N THR A 613 1.99 -7.87 -15.51
CA THR A 613 2.98 -8.38 -14.56
C THR A 613 2.25 -8.82 -13.31
N PHE A 614 2.49 -10.05 -12.85
CA PHE A 614 1.80 -10.60 -11.67
C PHE A 614 2.72 -11.50 -10.85
N ARG A 615 2.36 -11.69 -9.57
CA ARG A 615 3.08 -12.53 -8.61
C ARG A 615 3.04 -14.01 -9.02
N ILE A 616 4.17 -14.67 -8.92
CA ILE A 616 4.32 -16.13 -8.98
C ILE A 616 4.86 -16.64 -7.65
N PHE A 617 4.95 -17.96 -7.48
CA PHE A 617 5.26 -18.58 -6.20
C PHE A 617 6.15 -19.81 -6.39
N ALA A 618 7.03 -20.08 -5.43
CA ALA A 618 7.92 -21.25 -5.45
C ALA A 618 7.18 -22.58 -5.20
N HIS A 619 5.99 -22.50 -4.61
CA HIS A 619 5.17 -23.66 -4.27
C HIS A 619 3.73 -23.42 -4.74
N PRO A 620 2.94 -24.49 -4.95
CA PRO A 620 1.52 -24.35 -5.23
C PRO A 620 0.87 -23.47 -4.18
N VAL A 621 0.18 -22.44 -4.63
CA VAL A 621 -0.61 -21.58 -3.76
C VAL A 621 -1.96 -22.26 -3.61
N ASP A 622 -2.27 -22.67 -2.39
CA ASP A 622 -3.67 -22.91 -2.08
C ASP A 622 -4.37 -21.54 -2.23
N VAL A 623 -5.20 -21.39 -3.27
CA VAL A 623 -6.26 -20.38 -3.21
C VAL A 623 -6.93 -20.67 -1.90
N LEU A 624 -6.86 -19.75 -0.93
CA LEU A 624 -7.51 -19.91 0.36
C LEU A 624 -8.99 -20.12 0.07
N LYS A 625 -9.40 -21.37 -0.09
CA LYS A 625 -10.80 -21.75 -0.03
C LYS A 625 -11.24 -21.22 1.33
N PRO A 626 -12.38 -20.52 1.44
CA PRO A 626 -12.96 -20.26 2.74
C PRO A 626 -13.00 -21.61 3.44
N GLN A 627 -12.08 -21.86 4.37
CA GLN A 627 -12.13 -23.05 5.18
C GLN A 627 -13.46 -22.88 5.91
N PRO A 628 -14.41 -23.82 5.82
CA PRO A 628 -15.59 -23.74 6.66
C PRO A 628 -15.06 -23.65 8.08
N PHE A 629 -15.24 -22.48 8.68
CA PHE A 629 -14.61 -22.15 9.94
C PHE A 629 -15.05 -23.16 10.97
N THR A 630 -14.09 -23.92 11.49
CA THR A 630 -14.33 -24.81 12.61
C THR A 630 -14.49 -23.92 13.83
N GLN A 631 -15.64 -24.00 14.49
CA GLN A 631 -15.84 -23.38 15.79
C GLN A 631 -14.70 -23.82 16.71
N VAL A 632 -13.83 -22.89 17.07
CA VAL A 632 -13.12 -23.02 18.34
C VAL A 632 -14.19 -22.74 19.39
N ALA A 633 -14.48 -23.73 20.24
CA ALA A 633 -15.43 -23.53 21.32
C ALA A 633 -15.04 -22.26 22.09
N PRO A 634 -15.98 -21.33 22.35
CA PRO A 634 -15.66 -20.10 23.06
C PRO A 634 -14.96 -20.47 24.37
N SER A 635 -13.78 -19.87 24.60
CA SER A 635 -13.05 -20.09 25.84
C SER A 635 -13.96 -19.74 27.02
N SER A 636 -13.73 -20.36 28.18
CA SER A 636 -14.44 -20.00 29.43
C SER A 636 -14.35 -18.49 29.72
N LEU A 637 -13.27 -17.84 29.27
CA LEU A 637 -13.07 -16.40 29.30
C LEU A 637 -14.12 -15.62 28.48
N TRP A 638 -14.53 -16.14 27.31
CA TRP A 638 -15.55 -15.51 26.46
C TRP A 638 -16.94 -15.58 27.09
N LYS A 639 -17.28 -16.69 27.75
CA LYS A 639 -18.55 -16.78 28.51
C LYS A 639 -18.58 -15.76 29.66
N GLN A 640 -17.48 -15.63 30.40
CA GLN A 640 -17.37 -14.65 31.49
C GLN A 640 -17.43 -13.20 31.00
N LEU A 641 -16.78 -12.87 29.87
CA LEU A 641 -16.80 -11.52 29.29
C LEU A 641 -18.18 -11.15 28.73
N VAL A 642 -18.88 -12.09 28.11
CA VAL A 642 -20.24 -11.86 27.56
C VAL A 642 -21.29 -11.77 28.67
N GLU A 643 -21.15 -12.54 29.76
CA GLU A 643 -22.05 -12.45 30.92
C GLU A 643 -21.81 -11.18 31.76
N GLY A 644 -20.56 -10.73 31.88
CA GLY A 644 -20.24 -9.43 32.49
C GLY A 644 -20.76 -8.24 31.68
N TRP A 645 -20.76 -8.31 30.35
CA TRP A 645 -21.27 -7.23 29.50
C TRP A 645 -22.80 -7.09 29.50
N ARG A 646 -23.54 -8.20 29.64
CA ARG A 646 -25.01 -8.15 29.69
C ARG A 646 -25.55 -7.52 30.98
N THR A 647 -24.75 -7.50 32.05
CA THR A 647 -25.14 -6.89 33.33
C THR A 647 -24.83 -5.39 33.39
N GLU A 648 -23.82 -4.90 32.68
CA GLU A 648 -23.53 -3.45 32.59
C GLU A 648 -24.48 -2.67 31.68
N VAL A 649 -25.00 -3.29 30.60
CA VAL A 649 -25.96 -2.63 29.67
C VAL A 649 -27.38 -2.54 30.25
N ALA A 650 -27.69 -3.29 31.31
CA ALA A 650 -29.00 -3.24 31.96
C ALA A 650 -29.13 -2.14 33.04
N HIS A 651 -28.01 -1.52 33.47
CA HIS A 651 -27.97 -0.55 34.58
C HIS A 651 -27.16 0.72 34.28
N GLY A 652 -26.96 1.07 33.01
CA GLY A 652 -26.29 2.31 32.56
C GLY A 652 -27.24 3.31 31.91
#